data_AF-A0A374W8S5-F1
#
_entry.id   AF-A0A374W8S5-F1
#
_cell.length_a   1.000
_cell.length_b   1.000
_cell.length_c   1.000
_cell.angle_alpha   90.00
_cell.angle_beta   90.00
_cell.angle_gamma   90.00
#
_symmetry.space_group_name_H-M   'P 1'
#
loop_
_entity.id
_entity.type
_entity.pdbx_description
1 polymer ?
#
loop_
_entity_poly.entity_id
_entity_poly.type
_entity_poly.pdbx_seq_one_letter_code
_entity_poly.pdbx_strand_id
1 'polypeptide(L)'
;MIAAGCSTKKNTAGTRFWQSFTTRFNVYFNGNEAYKEGMKAIEDGNKDSYQEILPLYPIGNKKTVGMGASNFDRAVEKSQKAIKLHSIKKKPPRKPSKRNDPKYKRWMAQKEYNPFLHNAWMLMGKAQFQKGEFLEAAATFSYISRLYATDPKIVADARIWMARCYTEMDWFYDAEDALEKINNDSLPKELEPSHSAAYGNYLLRQKRFKEAIPYLITTIKNEKRKKQKAREYYLLGQIYEETGDFAQSYQAYAKAIKQNPPYELELNARIKQTEVIPPGKAEKTIKLLHRMARNKKNAEYQDQIYYAIGNIYITKQDTANAIKQYHLGAEKSTRNGIEKGIILLRLGDIYWAQANYVEAQKCYSEAIGLIDKDYPEYAKVNKRSEVLDELVTYVVSVELQDSLQHLATLSEAERLQIVEKIIEDVKKKEEEERKEAERQELMNKREEAMGEQPFGNKNQPNTPTISTGDKSWYFYNQQLVTQGKNDFQRKWGRRKLEDDWRRRNKTVIANEEFAAIDYEADEQQTDSIAALEAGNDSIPTDTVVTDNKNPEFYLQQIPLTEEAMQESNDILSDGLFNMGMIYKDKLEDFSLAEQTFTRLYTQFPDFGNLDEVYYNLYLMNSRWKRTAEAEGYKNTLISRYPDSKYALTISDPDFARNALYGKHLEDSLYAVTYQAFTEGDYRTVDANYETAKVKYAMGQHMPKFMFLHTMGLLQSGDRKGFMEALKEIVEKYPKNEISEIAGNIVKGLQEGRLLAADGSAFGSIWKRRKIEQTEGELPADSLTLKFSDERNTPYLFILAYEEGKINENMLLYEMAHYNFSNFIIKNFDLSFVNDNGIGMLQTKEFANFDEAYQYMKLLYSDKDMARKLSGMRAIVISASNFELLQKYFSFDDYAEFYNEHFSDIPEPEIEGIMLDEPILIEGVDQAEEEDY
;
A
#
# COMPACT_ATOMS: atom_id res chain seq x y z
N MET A 1 -61.29 -23.85 26.38
CA MET A 1 -60.33 -23.71 27.52
C MET A 1 -58.98 -24.20 27.04
N ILE A 2 -57.86 -23.46 27.00
CA ILE A 2 -57.47 -22.12 27.47
C ILE A 2 -56.43 -21.63 26.43
N ALA A 3 -56.74 -20.56 25.69
CA ALA A 3 -55.75 -19.79 24.95
C ALA A 3 -55.04 -18.85 25.95
N ALA A 4 -54.16 -19.40 26.78
CA ALA A 4 -53.27 -18.58 27.60
C ALA A 4 -52.05 -18.23 26.75
N GLY A 5 -51.95 -16.97 26.32
CA GLY A 5 -50.73 -16.41 25.74
C GLY A 5 -49.54 -16.76 26.65
N CYS A 6 -48.67 -17.64 26.18
CA CYS A 6 -47.55 -18.16 26.95
C CYS A 6 -46.44 -17.11 27.03
N SER A 7 -46.61 -16.13 27.90
CA SER A 7 -45.66 -15.05 28.17
C SER A 7 -44.30 -15.58 28.67
N THR A 8 -43.21 -14.97 28.21
CA THR A 8 -41.83 -15.17 28.75
C THR A 8 -41.69 -14.79 30.23
N LYS A 9 -42.70 -14.11 30.81
CA LYS A 9 -42.79 -13.74 32.23
C LYS A 9 -43.03 -14.95 33.17
N LYS A 10 -43.33 -16.14 32.65
CA LYS A 10 -43.46 -17.39 33.43
C LYS A 10 -42.44 -18.44 32.95
N ASN A 11 -41.70 -19.07 33.88
CA ASN A 11 -40.74 -20.14 33.54
C ASN A 11 -41.29 -21.53 33.93
N THR A 12 -42.15 -22.09 33.07
CA THR A 12 -42.70 -23.46 33.22
C THR A 12 -42.16 -24.40 32.12
N ALA A 13 -42.35 -25.72 32.27
CA ALA A 13 -41.95 -26.67 31.23
C ALA A 13 -42.69 -26.42 29.90
N GLY A 14 -44.00 -26.13 29.95
CA GLY A 14 -44.80 -25.79 28.77
C GLY A 14 -44.34 -24.48 28.12
N THR A 15 -44.05 -23.43 28.91
CA THR A 15 -43.54 -22.17 28.38
C THR A 15 -42.17 -22.34 27.72
N ARG A 16 -41.24 -23.08 28.34
CA ARG A 16 -39.93 -23.36 27.73
C ARG A 16 -40.07 -24.14 26.43
N PHE A 17 -40.96 -25.13 26.36
CA PHE A 17 -41.25 -25.87 25.14
C PHE A 17 -41.80 -24.95 24.04
N TRP A 18 -42.86 -24.17 24.35
CA TRP A 18 -43.48 -23.28 23.38
C TRP A 18 -42.53 -22.21 22.85
N GLN A 19 -41.79 -21.55 23.75
CA GLN A 19 -40.80 -20.53 23.37
C GLN A 19 -39.66 -21.15 22.56
N SER A 20 -39.17 -22.33 22.93
CA SER A 20 -38.17 -23.07 22.13
C SER A 20 -38.69 -23.45 20.74
N PHE A 21 -39.93 -23.93 20.65
CA PHE A 21 -40.54 -24.36 19.39
C PHE A 21 -40.73 -23.18 18.43
N THR A 22 -41.30 -22.08 18.94
CA THR A 22 -41.51 -20.84 18.17
C THR A 22 -40.18 -20.21 17.76
N THR A 23 -39.18 -20.15 18.65
CA THR A 23 -37.82 -19.71 18.30
C THR A 23 -37.27 -20.51 17.11
N ARG A 24 -37.39 -21.85 17.16
CA ARG A 24 -36.83 -22.76 16.14
C ARG A 24 -37.49 -22.63 14.78
N PHE A 25 -38.82 -22.70 14.74
CA PHE A 25 -39.56 -22.86 13.48
C PHE A 25 -40.08 -21.56 12.89
N ASN A 26 -40.13 -20.47 13.65
CA ASN A 26 -40.55 -19.18 13.12
C ASN A 26 -39.32 -18.32 12.78
N VAL A 27 -38.54 -17.94 13.79
CA VAL A 27 -37.55 -16.88 13.61
C VAL A 27 -36.17 -17.44 13.21
N TYR A 28 -35.69 -18.49 13.88
CA TYR A 28 -34.39 -19.08 13.58
C TYR A 28 -34.33 -19.73 12.20
N PHE A 29 -35.36 -20.48 11.80
CA PHE A 29 -35.40 -21.13 10.49
C PHE A 29 -35.20 -20.10 9.36
N ASN A 30 -35.97 -19.01 9.39
CA ASN A 30 -35.87 -17.94 8.39
C ASN A 30 -34.51 -17.24 8.41
N GLY A 31 -33.94 -16.97 9.60
CA GLY A 31 -32.60 -16.41 9.70
C GLY A 31 -31.51 -17.37 9.17
N ASN A 32 -31.66 -18.67 9.43
CA ASN A 32 -30.70 -19.68 9.01
C ASN A 32 -30.76 -19.96 7.50
N GLU A 33 -31.94 -19.87 6.87
CA GLU A 33 -32.04 -19.90 5.40
C GLU A 33 -31.37 -18.67 4.78
N ALA A 34 -31.62 -17.46 5.30
CA ALA A 34 -30.92 -16.25 4.86
C ALA A 34 -29.40 -16.39 5.01
N TYR A 35 -28.91 -16.91 6.15
CA TYR A 35 -27.48 -17.17 6.32
C TYR A 35 -26.92 -18.14 5.26
N LYS A 36 -27.64 -19.21 4.92
CA LYS A 36 -27.21 -20.14 3.85
C LYS A 36 -27.16 -19.45 2.48
N GLU A 37 -28.13 -18.59 2.17
CA GLU A 37 -28.14 -17.80 0.94
C GLU A 37 -26.97 -16.82 0.88
N GLY A 38 -26.65 -16.16 2.00
CA GLY A 38 -25.44 -15.33 2.13
C GLY A 38 -24.16 -16.14 1.92
N MET A 39 -24.03 -17.31 2.55
CA MET A 39 -22.87 -18.20 2.35
C MET A 39 -22.74 -18.67 0.89
N LYS A 40 -23.86 -18.92 0.22
CA LYS A 40 -23.87 -19.29 -1.20
C LYS A 40 -23.43 -18.11 -2.07
N ALA A 41 -23.88 -16.90 -1.76
CA ALA A 41 -23.43 -15.69 -2.46
C ALA A 41 -21.91 -15.49 -2.32
N ILE A 42 -21.34 -15.70 -1.13
CA ILE A 42 -19.88 -15.72 -0.93
C ILE A 42 -19.23 -16.81 -1.79
N GLU A 43 -19.72 -18.05 -1.75
CA GLU A 43 -19.11 -19.18 -2.49
C GLU A 43 -19.19 -19.01 -4.01
N ASP A 44 -20.24 -18.36 -4.53
CA ASP A 44 -20.43 -18.11 -5.95
C ASP A 44 -19.72 -16.83 -6.44
N GLY A 45 -19.59 -15.82 -5.57
CA GLY A 45 -19.01 -14.52 -5.89
C GLY A 45 -17.52 -14.36 -5.57
N ASN A 46 -16.97 -15.14 -4.63
CA ASN A 46 -15.57 -15.04 -4.22
C ASN A 46 -14.62 -15.27 -5.40
N LYS A 47 -13.70 -14.32 -5.59
CA LYS A 47 -12.60 -14.43 -6.56
C LYS A 47 -11.29 -14.47 -5.80
N ASP A 48 -10.62 -15.61 -5.89
CA ASP A 48 -9.32 -15.83 -5.25
C ASP A 48 -8.19 -15.25 -6.10
N SER A 49 -7.17 -14.70 -5.44
CA SER A 49 -5.88 -14.42 -6.06
C SER A 49 -4.99 -15.65 -5.91
N TYR A 50 -4.82 -16.42 -6.99
CA TYR A 50 -4.00 -17.65 -6.97
C TYR A 50 -2.49 -17.39 -6.93
N GLN A 51 -2.09 -16.12 -6.98
CA GLN A 51 -0.70 -15.67 -6.81
C GLN A 51 -0.31 -15.52 -5.34
N GLU A 52 -1.29 -15.54 -4.43
CA GLU A 52 -1.11 -15.48 -2.99
C GLU A 52 -1.58 -16.77 -2.33
N ILE A 53 -1.13 -17.03 -1.10
CA ILE A 53 -1.66 -18.12 -0.29
C ILE A 53 -3.14 -17.84 -0.01
N LEU A 54 -4.03 -18.74 -0.43
CA LEU A 54 -5.45 -18.53 -0.24
C LEU A 54 -5.80 -18.51 1.26
N PRO A 55 -6.58 -17.53 1.76
CA PRO A 55 -7.03 -17.57 3.15
C PRO A 55 -7.94 -18.78 3.34
N LEU A 56 -7.96 -19.42 4.52
CA LEU A 56 -8.80 -20.61 4.73
C LEU A 56 -10.30 -20.27 4.53
N TYR A 57 -10.72 -19.13 5.06
CA TYR A 57 -12.07 -18.61 4.91
C TYR A 57 -12.13 -17.58 3.77
N PRO A 58 -13.11 -17.65 2.85
CA PRO A 58 -13.25 -16.67 1.78
C PRO A 58 -13.35 -15.21 2.26
N ILE A 59 -13.86 -14.97 3.47
CA ILE A 59 -13.99 -13.63 4.04
C ILE A 59 -12.63 -12.98 4.36
N GLY A 60 -11.54 -13.76 4.42
CA GLY A 60 -10.17 -13.22 4.51
C GLY A 60 -9.73 -12.51 3.23
N ASN A 61 -10.44 -12.71 2.11
CA ASN A 61 -10.23 -11.91 0.90
C ASN A 61 -10.96 -10.57 1.04
N LYS A 62 -10.23 -9.45 1.03
CA LYS A 62 -10.81 -8.08 1.11
C LYS A 62 -11.92 -7.85 0.08
N LYS A 63 -11.76 -8.38 -1.14
CA LYS A 63 -12.74 -8.25 -2.25
C LYS A 63 -14.05 -9.03 -2.02
N THR A 64 -14.06 -9.95 -1.06
CA THR A 64 -15.22 -10.81 -0.74
C THR A 64 -16.07 -10.23 0.39
N VAL A 65 -15.51 -9.30 1.18
CA VAL A 65 -16.23 -8.58 2.23
C VAL A 65 -17.42 -7.83 1.60
N GLY A 66 -18.58 -7.93 2.25
CA GLY A 66 -19.85 -7.36 1.76
C GLY A 66 -20.65 -8.26 0.80
N MET A 67 -20.08 -9.34 0.25
CA MET A 67 -20.85 -10.28 -0.57
C MET A 67 -21.91 -11.00 0.27
N GLY A 68 -23.19 -10.88 -0.14
CA GLY A 68 -24.30 -11.47 0.60
C GLY A 68 -24.67 -10.72 1.89
N ALA A 69 -24.17 -9.50 2.10
CA ALA A 69 -24.42 -8.69 3.30
C ALA A 69 -25.91 -8.61 3.67
N SER A 70 -26.79 -8.30 2.71
CA SER A 70 -28.24 -8.21 2.95
C SER A 70 -28.86 -9.49 3.52
N ASN A 71 -28.37 -10.66 3.11
CA ASN A 71 -28.81 -11.95 3.63
C ASN A 71 -28.30 -12.19 5.07
N PHE A 72 -27.07 -11.76 5.36
CA PHE A 72 -26.53 -11.82 6.71
C PHE A 72 -27.20 -10.80 7.65
N ASP A 73 -27.52 -9.59 7.18
CA ASP A 73 -28.30 -8.61 7.92
C ASP A 73 -29.66 -9.16 8.31
N ARG A 74 -30.35 -9.81 7.36
CA ARG A 74 -31.60 -10.52 7.65
C ARG A 74 -31.40 -11.63 8.68
N ALA A 75 -30.30 -12.38 8.63
CA ALA A 75 -29.99 -13.40 9.63
C ALA A 75 -29.75 -12.79 11.02
N VAL A 76 -29.08 -11.63 11.11
CA VAL A 76 -28.86 -10.86 12.33
C VAL A 76 -30.19 -10.33 12.88
N GLU A 77 -31.00 -9.66 12.05
CA GLU A 77 -32.31 -9.11 12.43
C GLU A 77 -33.24 -10.19 12.99
N LYS A 78 -33.33 -11.34 12.29
CA LYS A 78 -34.12 -12.48 12.80
C LYS A 78 -33.54 -13.01 14.10
N SER A 79 -32.22 -13.13 14.22
CA SER A 79 -31.61 -13.57 15.48
C SER A 79 -31.92 -12.61 16.64
N GLN A 80 -31.82 -11.30 16.43
CA GLN A 80 -32.18 -10.27 17.41
C GLN A 80 -33.67 -10.34 17.78
N LYS A 81 -34.57 -10.51 16.80
CA LYS A 81 -36.01 -10.70 17.04
C LYS A 81 -36.27 -11.94 17.90
N ALA A 82 -35.59 -13.05 17.60
CA ALA A 82 -35.72 -14.28 18.37
C ALA A 82 -35.28 -14.08 19.84
N ILE A 83 -34.14 -13.41 20.04
CA ILE A 83 -33.59 -13.08 21.35
C ILE A 83 -34.55 -12.18 22.13
N LYS A 84 -35.06 -11.11 21.50
CA LYS A 84 -35.98 -10.15 22.12
C LYS A 84 -37.28 -10.81 22.56
N LEU A 85 -37.89 -11.64 21.70
CA LEU A 85 -39.23 -12.17 21.93
C LEU A 85 -39.25 -13.44 22.77
N HIS A 86 -38.21 -14.28 22.71
CA HIS A 86 -38.26 -15.64 23.25
C HIS A 86 -37.26 -15.92 24.38
N SER A 87 -36.51 -14.92 24.85
CA SER A 87 -35.64 -15.05 26.02
C SER A 87 -36.43 -15.31 27.30
N ILE A 88 -35.96 -16.28 28.10
CA ILE A 88 -36.53 -16.61 29.41
C ILE A 88 -35.44 -16.43 30.47
N LYS A 89 -35.34 -15.20 31.00
CA LYS A 89 -34.38 -14.85 32.08
C LYS A 89 -34.88 -15.22 33.48
N LYS A 90 -36.21 -15.38 33.65
CA LYS A 90 -36.81 -15.66 34.97
C LYS A 90 -36.41 -17.03 35.47
N LYS A 91 -35.91 -17.14 36.71
CA LYS A 91 -35.56 -18.42 37.31
C LYS A 91 -36.81 -19.28 37.59
N PRO A 92 -36.73 -20.61 37.40
CA PRO A 92 -37.81 -21.53 37.74
C PRO A 92 -37.91 -21.71 39.27
N PRO A 93 -39.07 -22.14 39.79
CA PRO A 93 -39.24 -22.39 41.22
C PRO A 93 -38.27 -23.48 41.71
N ARG A 94 -37.70 -23.27 42.90
CA ARG A 94 -36.75 -24.20 43.52
C ARG A 94 -37.47 -25.49 43.94
N LYS A 95 -36.81 -26.63 43.73
CA LYS A 95 -37.23 -27.96 44.18
C LYS A 95 -36.29 -28.44 45.29
N PRO A 96 -36.68 -28.32 46.57
CA PRO A 96 -35.81 -28.66 47.71
C PRO A 96 -35.23 -30.08 47.64
N SER A 97 -36.01 -31.05 47.15
CA SER A 97 -35.61 -32.45 46.98
C SER A 97 -34.42 -32.66 46.01
N LYS A 98 -34.11 -31.69 45.14
CA LYS A 98 -33.01 -31.77 44.16
C LYS A 98 -31.83 -30.87 44.51
N ARG A 99 -31.80 -30.25 45.71
CA ARG A 99 -30.79 -29.24 46.08
C ARG A 99 -29.34 -29.72 45.95
N ASN A 100 -29.09 -31.01 46.18
CA ASN A 100 -27.74 -31.58 46.13
C ASN A 100 -27.35 -32.17 44.75
N ASP A 101 -28.27 -32.25 43.79
CA ASP A 101 -27.99 -32.75 42.44
C ASP A 101 -27.14 -31.73 41.65
N PRO A 102 -25.90 -32.08 41.24
CA PRO A 102 -25.03 -31.18 40.47
C PRO A 102 -25.65 -30.68 39.17
N LYS A 103 -26.42 -31.52 38.46
CA LYS A 103 -27.11 -31.13 37.21
C LYS A 103 -28.20 -30.12 37.49
N TYR A 104 -28.96 -30.31 38.57
CA TYR A 104 -29.98 -29.36 38.99
C TYR A 104 -29.38 -28.02 39.42
N LYS A 105 -28.26 -28.03 40.17
CA LYS A 105 -27.53 -26.80 40.53
C LYS A 105 -27.07 -26.04 39.29
N ARG A 106 -26.46 -26.74 38.32
CA ARG A 106 -26.00 -26.18 37.05
C ARG A 106 -27.13 -25.56 36.24
N TRP A 107 -28.28 -26.25 36.16
CA TRP A 107 -29.48 -25.73 35.50
C TRP A 107 -30.06 -24.50 36.21
N MET A 108 -30.13 -24.50 37.55
CA MET A 108 -30.60 -23.34 38.33
C MET A 108 -29.65 -22.12 38.26
N ALA A 109 -28.39 -22.33 37.88
CA ALA A 109 -27.39 -21.28 37.69
C ALA A 109 -27.45 -20.63 36.30
N GLN A 110 -28.25 -21.17 35.36
CA GLN A 110 -28.43 -20.59 34.03
C GLN A 110 -29.00 -19.17 34.10
N LYS A 111 -28.55 -18.33 33.18
CA LYS A 111 -29.08 -16.97 32.95
C LYS A 111 -30.14 -16.93 31.84
N GLU A 112 -30.20 -17.97 31.02
CA GLU A 112 -31.18 -18.16 29.94
C GLU A 112 -31.77 -19.58 30.03
N TYR A 113 -33.10 -19.68 30.02
CA TYR A 113 -33.85 -20.93 30.20
C TYR A 113 -34.59 -21.41 28.95
N ASN A 114 -34.58 -20.65 27.85
CA ASN A 114 -35.01 -21.13 26.55
C ASN A 114 -33.91 -22.05 25.99
N PRO A 115 -34.17 -23.38 25.88
CA PRO A 115 -33.14 -24.35 25.53
C PRO A 115 -32.64 -24.21 24.08
N PHE A 116 -33.35 -23.49 23.20
CA PHE A 116 -32.96 -23.36 21.80
C PHE A 116 -32.30 -22.01 21.47
N LEU A 117 -32.43 -21.01 22.34
CA LEU A 117 -32.04 -19.63 22.03
C LEU A 117 -30.55 -19.44 21.74
N HIS A 118 -29.70 -20.32 22.27
CA HIS A 118 -28.26 -20.33 21.97
C HIS A 118 -27.99 -20.45 20.46
N ASN A 119 -28.84 -21.15 19.70
CA ASN A 119 -28.68 -21.26 18.25
C ASN A 119 -28.89 -19.92 17.55
N ALA A 120 -29.87 -19.12 17.98
CA ALA A 120 -30.09 -17.78 17.44
C ALA A 120 -28.91 -16.85 17.74
N TRP A 121 -28.38 -16.89 18.97
CA TRP A 121 -27.17 -16.17 19.32
C TRP A 121 -25.95 -16.58 18.46
N MET A 122 -25.72 -17.89 18.31
CA MET A 122 -24.62 -18.40 17.49
C MET A 122 -24.79 -18.04 16.00
N LEU A 123 -26.03 -18.05 15.49
CA LEU A 123 -26.33 -17.62 14.12
C LEU A 123 -26.00 -16.13 13.91
N MET A 124 -26.34 -15.27 14.87
CA MET A 124 -26.02 -13.85 14.83
C MET A 124 -24.51 -13.60 14.72
N GLY A 125 -23.72 -14.18 15.62
CA GLY A 125 -22.27 -14.02 15.60
C GLY A 125 -21.63 -14.60 14.33
N LYS A 126 -22.16 -15.73 13.82
CA LYS A 126 -21.69 -16.31 12.55
C LYS A 126 -22.01 -15.40 11.37
N ALA A 127 -23.20 -14.80 11.32
CA ALA A 127 -23.58 -13.86 10.27
C ALA A 127 -22.69 -12.61 10.30
N GLN A 128 -22.45 -12.02 11.48
CA GLN A 128 -21.52 -10.89 11.66
C GLN A 128 -20.10 -11.24 11.16
N PHE A 129 -19.58 -12.41 11.55
CA PHE A 129 -18.27 -12.87 11.06
C PHE A 129 -18.21 -12.97 9.53
N GLN A 130 -19.25 -13.52 8.89
CA GLN A 130 -19.28 -13.64 7.42
C GLN A 130 -19.48 -12.30 6.72
N LYS A 131 -19.98 -11.27 7.41
CA LYS A 131 -20.00 -9.90 6.89
C LYS A 131 -18.64 -9.20 6.95
N GLY A 132 -17.68 -9.73 7.70
CA GLY A 132 -16.41 -9.06 8.01
C GLY A 132 -16.45 -8.17 9.25
N GLU A 133 -17.57 -8.18 10.00
CA GLU A 133 -17.76 -7.45 11.27
C GLU A 133 -17.13 -8.27 12.42
N PHE A 134 -15.81 -8.43 12.37
CA PHE A 134 -15.08 -9.35 13.25
C PHE A 134 -15.11 -8.90 14.72
N LEU A 135 -15.09 -7.60 14.98
CA LEU A 135 -15.14 -7.04 16.34
C LEU A 135 -16.50 -7.28 16.99
N GLU A 136 -17.57 -6.99 16.25
CA GLU A 136 -18.96 -7.20 16.65
C GLU A 136 -19.25 -8.70 16.86
N ALA A 137 -18.74 -9.55 15.96
CA ALA A 137 -18.84 -11.00 16.10
C ALA A 137 -18.12 -11.49 17.37
N ALA A 138 -16.89 -11.04 17.62
CA ALA A 138 -16.13 -11.39 18.82
C ALA A 138 -16.86 -10.97 20.10
N ALA A 139 -17.45 -9.76 20.13
CA ALA A 139 -18.25 -9.28 21.24
C ALA A 139 -19.49 -10.17 21.48
N THR A 140 -20.19 -10.54 20.41
CA THR A 140 -21.32 -11.48 20.47
C THR A 140 -20.90 -12.84 21.06
N PHE A 141 -19.81 -13.44 20.58
CA PHE A 141 -19.34 -14.73 21.10
C PHE A 141 -18.80 -14.64 22.55
N SER A 142 -18.17 -13.54 22.92
CA SER A 142 -17.77 -13.26 24.31
C SER A 142 -19.00 -13.17 25.22
N TYR A 143 -20.06 -12.50 24.77
CA TYR A 143 -21.33 -12.46 25.49
C TYR A 143 -21.98 -13.84 25.62
N ILE A 144 -21.99 -14.65 24.55
CA ILE A 144 -22.48 -16.04 24.57
C ILE A 144 -21.74 -16.87 25.62
N SER A 145 -20.41 -16.77 25.65
CA SER A 145 -19.55 -17.47 26.62
C SER A 145 -19.91 -17.13 28.07
N ARG A 146 -20.25 -15.86 28.35
CA ARG A 146 -20.70 -15.40 29.69
C ARG A 146 -22.16 -15.77 30.00
N LEU A 147 -23.05 -15.70 29.01
CA LEU A 147 -24.48 -15.98 29.16
C LEU A 147 -24.71 -17.49 29.42
N TYR A 148 -23.99 -18.34 28.70
CA TYR A 148 -24.08 -19.79 28.77
C TYR A 148 -22.90 -20.44 29.51
N ALA A 149 -22.25 -19.74 30.44
CA ALA A 149 -21.10 -20.26 31.22
C ALA A 149 -21.35 -21.63 31.88
N THR A 150 -22.62 -21.96 32.15
CA THR A 150 -23.05 -23.27 32.64
C THR A 150 -23.17 -24.34 31.57
N ASP A 151 -22.74 -24.15 30.33
CA ASP A 151 -22.76 -25.15 29.26
C ASP A 151 -21.39 -25.18 28.54
N PRO A 152 -20.53 -26.19 28.79
CA PRO A 152 -19.17 -26.18 28.28
C PRO A 152 -19.13 -26.29 26.75
N LYS A 153 -20.15 -26.93 26.14
CA LYS A 153 -20.21 -27.10 24.70
C LYS A 153 -20.46 -25.77 24.01
N ILE A 154 -21.44 -24.99 24.50
CA ILE A 154 -21.75 -23.67 23.95
C ILE A 154 -20.57 -22.72 24.16
N VAL A 155 -19.94 -22.76 25.34
CA VAL A 155 -18.75 -21.94 25.64
C VAL A 155 -17.58 -22.30 24.72
N ALA A 156 -17.33 -23.59 24.49
CA ALA A 156 -16.27 -24.03 23.58
C ALA A 156 -16.53 -23.58 22.13
N ASP A 157 -17.77 -23.75 21.63
CA ASP A 157 -18.13 -23.29 20.28
C ASP A 157 -17.96 -21.77 20.16
N ALA A 158 -18.45 -20.99 21.13
CA ALA A 158 -18.26 -19.54 21.15
C ALA A 158 -16.78 -19.13 21.16
N ARG A 159 -15.93 -19.79 21.95
CA ARG A 159 -14.47 -19.54 21.97
C ARG A 159 -13.78 -19.88 20.65
N ILE A 160 -14.16 -20.99 20.01
CA ILE A 160 -13.68 -21.34 18.66
C ILE A 160 -13.97 -20.21 17.68
N TRP A 161 -15.17 -19.62 17.75
CA TRP A 161 -15.52 -18.49 16.89
C TRP A 161 -14.85 -17.17 17.30
N MET A 162 -14.63 -16.90 18.59
CA MET A 162 -13.81 -15.77 19.04
C MET A 162 -12.40 -15.86 18.45
N ALA A 163 -11.76 -17.03 18.54
CA ALA A 163 -10.43 -17.26 17.98
C ALA A 163 -10.38 -16.98 16.47
N ARG A 164 -11.43 -17.36 15.72
CA ARG A 164 -11.54 -17.01 14.30
C ARG A 164 -11.58 -15.49 14.10
N CYS A 165 -12.40 -14.77 14.87
CA CYS A 165 -12.51 -13.32 14.76
C CYS A 165 -11.16 -12.64 15.03
N TYR A 166 -10.50 -13.00 16.15
CA TYR A 166 -9.19 -12.45 16.51
C TYR A 166 -8.11 -12.78 15.49
N THR A 167 -8.13 -13.99 14.92
CA THR A 167 -7.21 -14.39 13.85
C THR A 167 -7.41 -13.54 12.59
N GLU A 168 -8.66 -13.24 12.20
CA GLU A 168 -8.90 -12.40 11.02
C GLU A 168 -8.44 -10.94 11.22
N MET A 169 -8.43 -10.46 12.47
CA MET A 169 -7.92 -9.14 12.87
C MET A 169 -6.40 -9.10 13.16
N ASP A 170 -5.69 -10.22 12.97
CA ASP A 170 -4.27 -10.39 13.33
C ASP A 170 -3.96 -10.18 14.83
N TRP A 171 -4.97 -10.32 15.71
CA TRP A 171 -4.82 -10.27 17.16
C TRP A 171 -4.47 -11.66 17.70
N PHE A 172 -3.24 -12.10 17.40
CA PHE A 172 -2.82 -13.48 17.66
C PHE A 172 -2.80 -13.86 19.15
N TYR A 173 -2.48 -12.92 20.05
CA TYR A 173 -2.50 -13.18 21.49
C TYR A 173 -3.92 -13.52 22.00
N ASP A 174 -4.93 -12.75 21.61
CA ASP A 174 -6.32 -13.00 21.99
C ASP A 174 -6.87 -14.28 21.31
N ALA A 175 -6.44 -14.55 20.08
CA ALA A 175 -6.77 -15.80 19.40
C ALA A 175 -6.22 -17.02 20.14
N GLU A 176 -4.96 -16.96 20.58
CA GLU A 176 -4.30 -17.99 21.37
C GLU A 176 -4.98 -18.19 22.72
N ASP A 177 -5.22 -17.11 23.48
CA ASP A 177 -5.93 -17.15 24.76
C ASP A 177 -7.32 -17.78 24.63
N ALA A 178 -8.06 -17.44 23.56
CA ALA A 178 -9.36 -18.04 23.28
C ALA A 178 -9.27 -19.55 22.98
N LEU A 179 -8.22 -19.99 22.26
CA LEU A 179 -7.97 -21.40 21.91
C LEU A 179 -7.47 -22.21 23.12
N GLU A 180 -6.52 -21.69 23.91
CA GLU A 180 -5.98 -22.37 25.09
C GLU A 180 -7.03 -22.59 26.19
N LYS A 181 -7.98 -21.65 26.33
CA LYS A 181 -9.10 -21.78 27.26
C LYS A 181 -10.08 -22.89 26.86
N ILE A 182 -9.94 -23.51 25.70
CA ILE A 182 -10.70 -24.69 25.29
C ILE A 182 -10.04 -25.91 25.96
N ASN A 183 -10.66 -26.43 27.01
CA ASN A 183 -10.11 -27.57 27.75
C ASN A 183 -9.94 -28.80 26.81
N ASN A 184 -8.69 -29.15 26.49
CA ASN A 184 -8.34 -30.25 25.59
C ASN A 184 -8.97 -31.59 26.01
N ASP A 185 -9.15 -31.85 27.31
CA ASP A 185 -9.76 -33.09 27.82
C ASP A 185 -11.30 -33.07 27.79
N SER A 186 -11.93 -31.94 27.43
CA SER A 186 -13.38 -31.76 27.45
C SER A 186 -13.97 -31.19 26.16
N LEU A 187 -13.18 -31.01 25.09
CA LEU A 187 -13.70 -30.58 23.78
C LEU A 187 -14.68 -31.64 23.25
N PRO A 188 -15.97 -31.32 23.08
CA PRO A 188 -16.92 -32.26 22.50
C PRO A 188 -16.45 -32.70 21.11
N LYS A 189 -16.47 -34.00 20.83
CA LYS A 189 -16.01 -34.59 19.55
C LYS A 189 -16.65 -33.93 18.32
N GLU A 190 -17.89 -33.44 18.45
CA GLU A 190 -18.62 -32.74 17.39
C GLU A 190 -17.99 -31.38 17.02
N LEU A 191 -17.25 -30.75 17.94
CA LEU A 191 -16.58 -29.45 17.73
C LEU A 191 -15.14 -29.60 17.25
N GLU A 192 -14.57 -30.81 17.25
CA GLU A 192 -13.20 -31.06 16.80
C GLU A 192 -12.95 -30.51 15.38
N PRO A 193 -13.82 -30.71 14.37
CA PRO A 193 -13.59 -30.13 13.05
C PRO A 193 -13.58 -28.59 13.05
N SER A 194 -14.47 -27.97 13.83
CA SER A 194 -14.55 -26.51 13.92
C SER A 194 -13.34 -25.91 14.65
N HIS A 195 -12.86 -26.60 15.68
CA HIS A 195 -11.63 -26.27 16.40
C HIS A 195 -10.41 -26.40 15.48
N SER A 196 -10.27 -27.53 14.79
CA SER A 196 -9.19 -27.76 13.83
C SER A 196 -9.16 -26.70 12.72
N ALA A 197 -10.31 -26.28 12.21
CA ALA A 197 -10.36 -25.18 11.24
C ALA A 197 -9.93 -23.83 11.85
N ALA A 198 -10.29 -23.53 13.11
CA ALA A 198 -9.88 -22.28 13.76
C ALA A 198 -8.39 -22.27 14.09
N TYR A 199 -7.89 -23.34 14.71
CA TYR A 199 -6.48 -23.49 15.07
C TYR A 199 -5.57 -23.56 13.84
N GLY A 200 -6.01 -24.27 12.79
CA GLY A 200 -5.34 -24.29 11.50
C GLY A 200 -5.24 -22.90 10.88
N ASN A 201 -6.32 -22.11 10.86
CA ASN A 201 -6.31 -20.74 10.36
C ASN A 201 -5.36 -19.83 11.16
N TYR A 202 -5.38 -19.94 12.49
CA TYR A 202 -4.48 -19.22 13.39
C TYR A 202 -3.00 -19.46 13.05
N LEU A 203 -2.63 -20.72 12.81
CA LEU A 203 -1.28 -21.09 12.39
C LEU A 203 -0.94 -20.60 10.98
N LEU A 204 -1.89 -20.71 10.03
CA LEU A 204 -1.70 -20.23 8.66
C LEU A 204 -1.43 -18.73 8.61
N ARG A 205 -2.18 -17.93 9.37
CA ARG A 205 -2.03 -16.47 9.44
C ARG A 205 -0.71 -16.04 10.08
N GLN A 206 -0.18 -16.83 11.01
CA GLN A 206 1.17 -16.66 11.54
C GLN A 206 2.28 -17.25 10.66
N LYS A 207 1.97 -17.75 9.46
CA LYS A 207 2.92 -18.40 8.55
C LYS A 207 3.60 -19.64 9.15
N ARG A 208 2.99 -20.27 10.17
CA ARG A 208 3.44 -21.52 10.81
C ARG A 208 2.96 -22.73 10.01
N PHE A 209 3.35 -22.78 8.74
CA PHE A 209 2.78 -23.67 7.72
C PHE A 209 2.88 -25.15 8.06
N LYS A 210 4.04 -25.62 8.52
CA LYS A 210 4.25 -27.04 8.85
C LYS A 210 3.32 -27.52 9.98
N GLU A 211 3.06 -26.67 10.97
CA GLU A 211 2.18 -26.97 12.08
C GLU A 211 0.70 -26.95 11.66
N ALA A 212 0.34 -26.13 10.68
CA ALA A 212 -1.04 -26.00 10.18
C ALA A 212 -1.53 -27.22 9.40
N ILE A 213 -0.63 -27.95 8.72
CA ILE A 213 -0.95 -29.09 7.84
C ILE A 213 -1.90 -30.13 8.48
N PRO A 214 -1.64 -30.71 9.67
CA PRO A 214 -2.53 -31.70 10.27
C PRO A 214 -3.94 -31.15 10.54
N TYR A 215 -4.06 -29.90 10.98
CA TYR A 215 -5.35 -29.25 11.22
C TYR A 215 -6.10 -28.96 9.92
N LEU A 216 -5.39 -28.56 8.87
CA LEU A 216 -5.96 -28.33 7.54
C LEU A 216 -6.46 -29.64 6.91
N ILE A 217 -5.72 -30.75 7.05
CA ILE A 217 -6.15 -32.08 6.59
C ILE A 217 -7.46 -32.49 7.28
N THR A 218 -7.55 -32.29 8.61
CA THR A 218 -8.76 -32.60 9.37
C THR A 218 -9.93 -31.71 8.95
N THR A 219 -9.68 -30.43 8.68
CA THR A 219 -10.67 -29.48 8.14
C THR A 219 -11.22 -29.99 6.80
N ILE A 220 -10.35 -30.28 5.84
CA ILE A 220 -10.72 -30.76 4.50
C ILE A 220 -11.48 -32.09 4.54
N LYS A 221 -11.09 -33.00 5.44
CA LYS A 221 -11.78 -34.29 5.60
C LYS A 221 -13.25 -34.09 5.97
N ASN A 222 -13.55 -33.07 6.78
CA ASN A 222 -14.88 -32.78 7.29
C ASN A 222 -15.68 -31.76 6.44
N GLU A 223 -15.07 -31.08 5.47
CA GLU A 223 -15.78 -30.19 4.55
C GLU A 223 -16.67 -30.97 3.56
N LYS A 224 -17.93 -30.53 3.45
CA LYS A 224 -18.99 -31.16 2.65
C LYS A 224 -19.26 -30.41 1.34
N ARG A 225 -19.00 -29.10 1.29
CA ARG A 225 -19.18 -28.26 0.12
C ARG A 225 -18.04 -28.49 -0.85
N LYS A 226 -18.36 -28.92 -2.07
CA LYS A 226 -17.34 -29.31 -3.05
C LYS A 226 -16.43 -28.16 -3.49
N LYS A 227 -16.97 -26.95 -3.68
CA LYS A 227 -16.16 -25.80 -4.11
C LYS A 227 -15.18 -25.38 -3.01
N GLN A 228 -15.67 -25.19 -1.78
CA GLN A 228 -14.80 -24.92 -0.63
C GLN A 228 -13.76 -26.03 -0.42
N LYS A 229 -14.14 -27.31 -0.50
CA LYS A 229 -13.20 -28.43 -0.36
C LYS A 229 -12.10 -28.40 -1.43
N ALA A 230 -12.43 -28.00 -2.66
CA ALA A 230 -11.46 -27.83 -3.72
C ALA A 230 -10.46 -26.70 -3.41
N ARG A 231 -10.97 -25.56 -2.91
CA ARG A 231 -10.19 -24.41 -2.46
C ARG A 231 -9.25 -24.75 -1.31
N GLU A 232 -9.71 -25.53 -0.34
CA GLU A 232 -8.88 -25.99 0.78
C GLU A 232 -7.80 -26.99 0.32
N TYR A 233 -8.09 -27.87 -0.65
CA TYR A 233 -7.05 -28.72 -1.25
C TYR A 233 -6.03 -27.92 -2.06
N TYR A 234 -6.46 -26.84 -2.73
CA TYR A 234 -5.57 -25.91 -3.40
C TYR A 234 -4.64 -25.24 -2.38
N LEU A 235 -5.20 -24.68 -1.31
CA LEU A 235 -4.45 -24.11 -0.19
C LEU A 235 -3.46 -25.14 0.40
N LEU A 236 -3.90 -26.37 0.66
CA LEU A 236 -3.00 -27.43 1.13
C LEU A 236 -1.83 -27.68 0.16
N GLY A 237 -2.06 -27.56 -1.15
CA GLY A 237 -1.01 -27.61 -2.16
C GLY A 237 0.02 -26.50 -2.01
N GLN A 238 -0.45 -25.25 -1.80
CA GLN A 238 0.41 -24.10 -1.56
C GLN A 238 1.22 -24.27 -0.26
N ILE A 239 0.59 -24.73 0.82
CA ILE A 239 1.28 -24.95 2.10
C ILE A 239 2.35 -26.04 1.99
N TYR A 240 2.10 -27.12 1.25
CA TYR A 240 3.15 -28.11 0.99
C TYR A 240 4.30 -27.56 0.13
N GLU A 241 4.00 -26.69 -0.84
CA GLU A 241 5.01 -26.01 -1.67
C GLU A 241 5.92 -25.13 -0.82
N GLU A 242 5.35 -24.29 0.06
CA GLU A 242 6.08 -23.44 1.00
C GLU A 242 6.95 -24.22 1.99
N THR A 243 6.52 -25.42 2.39
CA THR A 243 7.30 -26.30 3.28
C THR A 243 8.34 -27.18 2.55
N GLY A 244 8.40 -27.11 1.21
CA GLY A 244 9.32 -27.90 0.39
C GLY A 244 8.85 -29.34 0.09
N ASP A 245 7.64 -29.72 0.50
CA ASP A 245 7.05 -31.05 0.31
C ASP A 245 6.37 -31.18 -1.08
N PHE A 246 7.15 -30.97 -2.16
CA PHE A 246 6.66 -30.88 -3.54
C PHE A 246 5.82 -32.09 -4.00
N ALA A 247 6.16 -33.30 -3.55
CA ALA A 247 5.39 -34.50 -3.88
C ALA A 247 3.96 -34.48 -3.29
N GLN A 248 3.80 -33.99 -2.06
CA GLN A 248 2.48 -33.84 -1.42
C GLN A 248 1.73 -32.65 -2.01
N SER A 249 2.43 -31.55 -2.32
CA SER A 249 1.86 -30.40 -3.03
C SER A 249 1.21 -30.82 -4.35
N TYR A 250 1.95 -31.56 -5.20
CA TYR A 250 1.45 -32.08 -6.47
C TYR A 250 0.16 -32.92 -6.30
N GLN A 251 0.11 -33.75 -5.25
CA GLN A 251 -1.07 -34.57 -4.94
C GLN A 251 -2.24 -33.76 -4.40
N ALA A 252 -2.01 -32.73 -3.60
CA ALA A 252 -3.05 -31.85 -3.07
C ALA A 252 -3.73 -31.08 -4.20
N TYR A 253 -2.96 -30.49 -5.14
CA TYR A 253 -3.53 -29.86 -6.34
C TYR A 253 -4.31 -30.86 -7.22
N ALA A 254 -3.84 -32.11 -7.33
CA ALA A 254 -4.59 -33.17 -8.03
C ALA A 254 -5.95 -33.46 -7.36
N LYS A 255 -5.98 -33.46 -6.02
CA LYS A 255 -7.22 -33.63 -5.24
C LYS A 255 -8.16 -32.44 -5.39
N ALA A 256 -7.63 -31.23 -5.51
CA ALA A 256 -8.41 -30.02 -5.81
C ALA A 256 -9.13 -30.16 -7.16
N ILE A 257 -8.40 -30.51 -8.23
CA ILE A 257 -8.96 -30.76 -9.58
C ILE A 257 -10.05 -31.85 -9.54
N LYS A 258 -9.83 -32.93 -8.78
CA LYS A 258 -10.80 -34.03 -8.64
C LYS A 258 -12.12 -33.62 -7.97
N GLN A 259 -12.17 -32.48 -7.28
CA GLN A 259 -13.43 -31.95 -6.74
C GLN A 259 -14.34 -31.30 -7.81
N ASN A 260 -13.90 -31.22 -9.06
CA ASN A 260 -14.56 -30.48 -10.16
C ASN A 260 -14.80 -29.01 -9.80
N PRO A 261 -13.74 -28.24 -9.49
CA PRO A 261 -13.89 -26.84 -9.12
C PRO A 261 -14.28 -25.96 -10.32
N PRO A 262 -14.61 -24.67 -10.09
CA PRO A 262 -14.69 -23.70 -11.18
C PRO A 262 -13.43 -23.69 -12.05
N TYR A 263 -13.59 -23.36 -13.33
CA TYR A 263 -12.53 -23.50 -14.33
C TYR A 263 -11.23 -22.78 -13.95
N GLU A 264 -11.34 -21.59 -13.37
CA GLU A 264 -10.19 -20.79 -12.95
C GLU A 264 -9.33 -21.49 -11.88
N LEU A 265 -9.96 -22.06 -10.84
CA LEU A 265 -9.25 -22.84 -9.82
C LEU A 265 -8.64 -24.09 -10.42
N GLU A 266 -9.37 -24.79 -11.31
CA GLU A 266 -8.86 -25.97 -11.98
C GLU A 266 -7.60 -25.65 -12.78
N LEU A 267 -7.63 -24.56 -13.56
CA LEU A 267 -6.51 -24.09 -14.35
C LEU A 267 -5.32 -23.75 -13.45
N ASN A 268 -5.53 -22.92 -12.43
CA ASN A 268 -4.47 -22.53 -11.50
C ASN A 268 -3.89 -23.73 -10.75
N ALA A 269 -4.70 -24.74 -10.40
CA ALA A 269 -4.21 -25.96 -9.79
C ALA A 269 -3.30 -26.74 -10.74
N ARG A 270 -3.66 -26.81 -12.04
CA ARG A 270 -2.81 -27.43 -13.07
C ARG A 270 -1.52 -26.68 -13.29
N ILE A 271 -1.56 -25.34 -13.24
CA ILE A 271 -0.38 -24.47 -13.35
C ILE A 271 0.54 -24.70 -12.15
N LYS A 272 0.03 -24.64 -10.93
CA LYS A 272 0.83 -24.91 -9.73
C LYS A 272 1.43 -26.32 -9.70
N GLN A 273 0.72 -27.33 -10.23
CA GLN A 273 1.31 -28.67 -10.42
C GLN A 273 2.55 -28.69 -11.32
N THR A 274 2.74 -27.69 -12.18
CA THR A 274 3.91 -27.58 -13.06
C THR A 274 5.15 -27.08 -12.33
N GLU A 275 4.97 -26.27 -11.29
CA GLU A 275 6.05 -25.75 -10.44
C GLU A 275 6.60 -26.84 -9.52
N VAL A 276 5.76 -27.80 -9.13
CA VAL A 276 6.11 -28.95 -8.28
C VAL A 276 6.15 -30.28 -9.04
N ILE A 277 6.39 -30.23 -10.34
CA ILE A 277 6.25 -31.38 -11.23
C ILE A 277 7.37 -32.43 -11.01
N PRO A 278 7.04 -33.73 -10.89
CA PRO A 278 8.07 -34.77 -10.93
C PRO A 278 8.75 -34.83 -12.31
N PRO A 279 10.09 -35.03 -12.40
CA PRO A 279 10.85 -34.96 -13.66
C PRO A 279 10.29 -35.81 -14.81
N GLY A 280 9.71 -36.99 -14.51
CA GLY A 280 9.13 -37.89 -15.52
C GLY A 280 7.79 -37.46 -16.14
N LYS A 281 7.20 -36.33 -15.72
CA LYS A 281 5.89 -35.88 -16.20
C LYS A 281 5.92 -34.62 -17.08
N ALA A 282 7.05 -33.91 -17.16
CA ALA A 282 7.18 -32.62 -17.83
C ALA A 282 6.64 -32.61 -19.27
N GLU A 283 7.12 -33.53 -20.13
CA GLU A 283 6.72 -33.58 -21.55
C GLU A 283 5.23 -33.78 -21.78
N LYS A 284 4.59 -34.62 -20.94
CA LYS A 284 3.15 -34.86 -21.03
C LYS A 284 2.37 -33.61 -20.63
N THR A 285 2.85 -32.88 -19.63
CA THR A 285 2.24 -31.63 -19.15
C THR A 285 2.41 -30.49 -20.15
N ILE A 286 3.60 -30.32 -20.75
CA ILE A 286 3.83 -29.32 -21.81
C ILE A 286 2.85 -29.54 -22.98
N LYS A 287 2.70 -30.79 -23.44
CA LYS A 287 1.74 -31.14 -24.51
C LYS A 287 0.29 -30.84 -24.13
N LEU A 288 -0.08 -31.07 -22.87
CA LEU A 288 -1.41 -30.74 -22.35
C LEU A 288 -1.63 -29.22 -22.34
N LEU A 289 -0.67 -28.44 -21.82
CA LEU A 289 -0.75 -26.98 -21.74
C LEU A 289 -0.81 -26.34 -23.13
N HIS A 290 -0.01 -26.79 -24.10
CA HIS A 290 -0.15 -26.31 -25.48
C HIS A 290 -1.52 -26.63 -26.09
N ARG A 291 -2.11 -27.80 -25.77
CA ARG A 291 -3.48 -28.11 -26.19
C ARG A 291 -4.50 -27.17 -25.53
N MET A 292 -4.28 -26.83 -24.27
CA MET A 292 -5.10 -25.86 -23.54
C MET A 292 -4.97 -24.45 -24.13
N ALA A 293 -3.76 -24.00 -24.48
CA ALA A 293 -3.53 -22.69 -25.10
C ALA A 293 -4.26 -22.55 -26.46
N ARG A 294 -4.39 -23.65 -27.21
CA ARG A 294 -5.13 -23.67 -28.50
C ARG A 294 -6.65 -23.67 -28.35
N ASN A 295 -7.18 -23.93 -27.15
CA ASN A 295 -8.61 -23.96 -26.92
C ASN A 295 -9.16 -22.53 -26.77
N LYS A 296 -10.15 -22.15 -27.58
CA LYS A 296 -10.76 -20.82 -27.54
C LYS A 296 -11.35 -20.45 -26.17
N LYS A 297 -11.77 -21.43 -25.36
CA LYS A 297 -12.25 -21.20 -23.99
C LYS A 297 -11.19 -20.61 -23.06
N ASN A 298 -9.92 -20.71 -23.44
CA ASN A 298 -8.77 -20.31 -22.64
C ASN A 298 -8.12 -19.03 -23.17
N ALA A 299 -8.80 -18.31 -24.06
CA ALA A 299 -8.27 -17.08 -24.66
C ALA A 299 -7.86 -16.05 -23.59
N GLU A 300 -8.59 -15.96 -22.48
CA GLU A 300 -8.32 -15.03 -21.37
C GLU A 300 -7.20 -15.48 -20.42
N TYR A 301 -6.71 -16.71 -20.58
CA TYR A 301 -5.72 -17.33 -19.68
C TYR A 301 -4.45 -17.77 -20.40
N GLN A 302 -4.19 -17.23 -21.61
CA GLN A 302 -3.01 -17.63 -22.38
C GLN A 302 -1.72 -17.28 -21.67
N ASP A 303 -1.66 -16.10 -21.05
CA ASP A 303 -0.58 -15.64 -20.18
C ASP A 303 -0.21 -16.68 -19.11
N GLN A 304 -1.19 -17.11 -18.32
CA GLN A 304 -1.02 -18.09 -17.25
C GLN A 304 -0.59 -19.47 -17.78
N ILE A 305 -1.12 -19.89 -18.93
CA ILE A 305 -0.74 -21.16 -19.56
C ILE A 305 0.71 -21.12 -20.03
N TYR A 306 1.13 -20.05 -20.73
CA TYR A 306 2.50 -19.91 -21.23
C TYR A 306 3.50 -19.71 -20.09
N TYR A 307 3.11 -19.00 -19.03
CA TYR A 307 3.85 -18.91 -17.78
C TYR A 307 4.15 -20.30 -17.20
N ALA A 308 3.15 -21.16 -17.10
CA ALA A 308 3.32 -22.52 -16.61
C ALA A 308 4.27 -23.36 -17.49
N ILE A 309 4.20 -23.20 -18.82
CA ILE A 309 5.14 -23.89 -19.73
C ILE A 309 6.56 -23.36 -19.50
N GLY A 310 6.74 -22.05 -19.35
CA GLY A 310 8.02 -21.42 -19.00
C GLY A 310 8.62 -21.99 -17.71
N ASN A 311 7.81 -22.12 -16.65
CA ASN A 311 8.25 -22.69 -15.37
C ASN A 311 8.73 -24.16 -15.50
N ILE A 312 8.09 -24.95 -16.37
CA ILE A 312 8.57 -26.31 -16.68
C ILE A 312 9.94 -26.26 -17.37
N TYR A 313 10.15 -25.34 -18.31
CA TYR A 313 11.45 -25.20 -18.98
C TYR A 313 12.54 -24.73 -18.02
N ILE A 314 12.25 -23.82 -17.08
CA ILE A 314 13.17 -23.45 -15.99
C ILE A 314 13.54 -24.67 -15.14
N THR A 315 12.56 -25.50 -14.77
CA THR A 315 12.81 -26.74 -14.01
C THR A 315 13.70 -27.73 -14.78
N LYS A 316 13.61 -27.71 -16.12
CA LYS A 316 14.46 -28.49 -17.03
C LYS A 316 15.82 -27.83 -17.33
N GLN A 317 16.12 -26.67 -16.74
CA GLN A 317 17.31 -25.87 -17.01
C GLN A 317 17.43 -25.41 -18.48
N ASP A 318 16.29 -25.26 -19.16
CA ASP A 318 16.20 -24.78 -20.54
C ASP A 318 15.72 -23.31 -20.55
N THR A 319 16.62 -22.40 -20.17
CA THR A 319 16.31 -20.97 -20.02
C THR A 319 15.89 -20.32 -21.34
N ALA A 320 16.42 -20.77 -22.48
CA ALA A 320 16.10 -20.22 -23.79
C ALA A 320 14.62 -20.45 -24.16
N ASN A 321 14.13 -21.69 -23.99
CA ASN A 321 12.72 -21.96 -24.21
C ASN A 321 11.84 -21.32 -23.14
N ALA A 322 12.31 -21.19 -21.90
CA ALA A 322 11.58 -20.49 -20.86
C ALA A 322 11.33 -19.01 -21.22
N ILE A 323 12.38 -18.27 -21.58
CA ILE A 323 12.29 -16.87 -22.04
C ILE A 323 11.30 -16.74 -23.20
N LYS A 324 11.40 -17.64 -24.19
CA LYS A 324 10.47 -17.67 -25.33
C LYS A 324 9.01 -17.85 -24.90
N GLN A 325 8.74 -18.74 -23.95
CA GLN A 325 7.36 -18.94 -23.46
C GLN A 325 6.88 -17.76 -22.64
N TYR A 326 7.71 -17.17 -21.79
CA TYR A 326 7.33 -15.99 -21.01
C TYR A 326 7.01 -14.79 -21.90
N HIS A 327 7.83 -14.49 -22.91
CA HIS A 327 7.51 -13.45 -23.89
C HIS A 327 6.17 -13.70 -24.58
N LEU A 328 5.94 -14.94 -25.03
CA LEU A 328 4.68 -15.31 -25.65
C LEU A 328 3.50 -15.16 -24.67
N GLY A 329 3.69 -15.46 -23.39
CA GLY A 329 2.68 -15.24 -22.35
C GLY A 329 2.39 -13.75 -22.12
N ALA A 330 3.42 -12.92 -22.06
CA ALA A 330 3.28 -11.47 -21.91
C ALA A 330 2.60 -10.82 -23.12
N GLU A 331 2.93 -11.25 -24.34
CA GLU A 331 2.32 -10.81 -25.60
C GLU A 331 0.84 -11.22 -25.69
N LYS A 332 0.50 -12.43 -25.25
CA LYS A 332 -0.86 -12.97 -25.30
C LYS A 332 -1.74 -12.60 -24.11
N SER A 333 -1.24 -11.80 -23.17
CA SER A 333 -2.02 -11.30 -22.05
C SER A 333 -3.10 -10.32 -22.53
N THR A 334 -4.37 -10.70 -22.43
CA THR A 334 -5.51 -9.84 -22.78
C THR A 334 -5.97 -8.95 -21.63
N ARG A 335 -5.75 -9.38 -20.38
CA ARG A 335 -6.22 -8.70 -19.17
C ARG A 335 -5.26 -7.62 -18.66
N ASN A 336 -4.02 -7.61 -19.15
CA ASN A 336 -2.95 -6.66 -18.80
C ASN A 336 -2.94 -6.31 -17.30
N GLY A 337 -3.02 -7.36 -16.46
CA GLY A 337 -3.09 -7.27 -15.00
C GLY A 337 -1.91 -7.96 -14.33
N ILE A 338 -2.09 -8.32 -13.06
CA ILE A 338 -1.05 -8.88 -12.19
C ILE A 338 -0.38 -10.13 -12.79
N GLU A 339 -1.10 -10.97 -13.54
CA GLU A 339 -0.51 -12.16 -14.15
C GLU A 339 0.56 -11.84 -15.20
N LYS A 340 0.34 -10.79 -16.01
CA LYS A 340 1.38 -10.28 -16.92
C LYS A 340 2.53 -9.67 -16.14
N GLY A 341 2.23 -8.90 -15.10
CA GLY A 341 3.24 -8.36 -14.18
C GLY A 341 4.19 -9.44 -13.68
N ILE A 342 3.66 -10.58 -13.22
CA ILE A 342 4.47 -11.70 -12.71
C ILE A 342 5.32 -12.37 -13.80
N ILE A 343 4.82 -12.49 -15.02
CA ILE A 343 5.60 -12.99 -16.15
C ILE A 343 6.80 -12.07 -16.42
N LEU A 344 6.56 -10.75 -16.44
CA LEU A 344 7.59 -9.74 -16.63
C LEU A 344 8.60 -9.74 -15.49
N LEU A 345 8.17 -9.93 -14.24
CA LEU A 345 9.09 -10.10 -13.10
C LEU A 345 10.04 -11.28 -13.32
N ARG A 346 9.53 -12.43 -13.78
CA ARG A 346 10.37 -13.61 -14.06
C ARG A 346 11.33 -13.37 -15.22
N LEU A 347 10.90 -12.70 -16.28
CA LEU A 347 11.79 -12.29 -17.37
C LEU A 347 12.88 -11.33 -16.87
N GLY A 348 12.49 -10.32 -16.09
CA GLY A 348 13.40 -9.36 -15.48
C GLY A 348 14.45 -10.03 -14.60
N ASP A 349 14.04 -11.00 -13.76
CA ASP A 349 14.96 -11.78 -12.94
C ASP A 349 15.95 -12.63 -13.75
N ILE A 350 15.50 -13.22 -14.85
CA ILE A 350 16.37 -13.99 -15.75
C ILE A 350 17.39 -13.06 -16.41
N TYR A 351 16.95 -11.92 -16.94
CA TYR A 351 17.83 -10.95 -17.58
C TYR A 351 18.78 -10.29 -16.59
N TRP A 352 18.31 -9.99 -15.39
CA TRP A 352 19.14 -9.52 -14.28
C TRP A 352 20.27 -10.51 -13.98
N ALA A 353 19.96 -11.80 -13.85
CA ALA A 353 20.95 -12.84 -13.59
C ALA A 353 21.96 -13.01 -14.75
N GLN A 354 21.59 -12.63 -15.97
CA GLN A 354 22.44 -12.62 -17.16
C GLN A 354 23.23 -11.31 -17.32
N ALA A 355 23.08 -10.35 -16.40
CA ALA A 355 23.57 -8.97 -16.53
C ALA A 355 23.06 -8.24 -17.80
N ASN A 356 21.97 -8.70 -18.40
CA ASN A 356 21.28 -8.01 -19.49
C ASN A 356 20.35 -6.95 -18.90
N TYR A 357 20.95 -5.86 -18.45
CA TYR A 357 20.29 -4.81 -17.69
C TYR A 357 19.25 -4.03 -18.50
N VAL A 358 19.45 -3.90 -19.82
CA VAL A 358 18.51 -3.22 -20.71
C VAL A 358 17.18 -3.97 -20.78
N GLU A 359 17.21 -5.29 -20.99
CA GLU A 359 15.99 -6.10 -21.04
C GLU A 359 15.37 -6.28 -19.65
N ALA A 360 16.20 -6.36 -18.60
CA ALA A 360 15.72 -6.40 -17.22
C ALA A 360 14.95 -5.12 -16.85
N GLN A 361 15.44 -3.94 -17.23
CA GLN A 361 14.80 -2.65 -16.96
C GLN A 361 13.43 -2.56 -17.63
N LYS A 362 13.32 -2.95 -18.90
CA LYS A 362 12.04 -2.96 -19.63
C LYS A 362 11.01 -3.84 -18.92
N CYS A 363 11.45 -5.02 -18.46
CA CYS A 363 10.58 -5.95 -17.76
C CYS A 363 10.14 -5.41 -16.39
N TYR A 364 11.07 -4.88 -15.59
CA TYR A 364 10.74 -4.36 -14.25
C TYR A 364 9.89 -3.09 -14.30
N SER A 365 10.23 -2.13 -15.16
CA SER A 365 9.46 -0.89 -15.33
C SER A 365 8.01 -1.16 -15.73
N GLU A 366 7.79 -2.08 -16.69
CA GLU A 366 6.43 -2.49 -17.06
C GLU A 366 5.74 -3.28 -15.94
N ALA A 367 6.45 -4.17 -15.25
CA ALA A 367 5.88 -4.97 -14.17
C ALA A 367 5.38 -4.11 -13.00
N ILE A 368 6.11 -3.07 -12.59
CA ILE A 368 5.76 -2.19 -11.46
C ILE A 368 4.40 -1.54 -11.64
N GLY A 369 4.02 -1.19 -12.88
CA GLY A 369 2.70 -0.63 -13.19
C GLY A 369 1.55 -1.65 -13.14
N LEU A 370 1.85 -2.95 -13.03
CA LEU A 370 0.89 -4.05 -13.11
C LEU A 370 0.72 -4.83 -11.80
N ILE A 371 1.62 -4.64 -10.84
CA ILE A 371 1.60 -5.33 -9.54
C ILE A 371 1.19 -4.37 -8.41
N ASP A 372 0.49 -4.88 -7.41
CA ASP A 372 0.10 -4.10 -6.23
C ASP A 372 1.32 -3.80 -5.34
N LYS A 373 1.31 -2.64 -4.66
CA LYS A 373 2.38 -2.24 -3.72
C LYS A 373 2.56 -3.19 -2.54
N ASP A 374 1.49 -3.89 -2.16
CA ASP A 374 1.48 -4.90 -1.11
C ASP A 374 2.11 -6.23 -1.55
N TYR A 375 2.46 -6.39 -2.83
CA TYR A 375 3.09 -7.60 -3.34
C TYR A 375 4.48 -7.80 -2.67
N PRO A 376 4.79 -9.00 -2.14
CA PRO A 376 6.00 -9.22 -1.34
C PRO A 376 7.32 -8.81 -1.99
N GLU A 377 7.45 -8.93 -3.32
CA GLU A 377 8.67 -8.56 -4.05
C GLU A 377 8.65 -7.12 -4.59
N TYR A 378 7.56 -6.35 -4.40
CA TYR A 378 7.42 -5.01 -4.97
C TYR A 378 8.60 -4.10 -4.64
N ALA A 379 8.99 -4.02 -3.35
CA ALA A 379 10.08 -3.15 -2.91
C ALA A 379 11.43 -3.52 -3.56
N LYS A 380 11.70 -4.82 -3.71
CA LYS A 380 12.92 -5.32 -4.35
C LYS A 380 12.93 -4.97 -5.84
N VAL A 381 11.81 -5.19 -6.53
CA VAL A 381 11.67 -4.90 -7.96
C VAL A 381 11.75 -3.40 -8.23
N ASN A 382 11.07 -2.59 -7.41
CA ASN A 382 11.10 -1.14 -7.52
C ASN A 382 12.52 -0.60 -7.36
N LYS A 383 13.23 -1.03 -6.31
CA LYS A 383 14.65 -0.67 -6.12
C LYS A 383 15.52 -1.08 -7.30
N ARG A 384 15.31 -2.28 -7.86
CA ARG A 384 16.04 -2.71 -9.07
C ARG A 384 15.72 -1.81 -10.25
N SER A 385 14.45 -1.51 -10.52
CA SER A 385 14.06 -0.61 -11.61
C SER A 385 14.72 0.76 -11.47
N GLU A 386 14.65 1.39 -10.30
CA GLU A 386 15.26 2.70 -10.04
C GLU A 386 16.78 2.71 -10.31
N VAL A 387 17.49 1.65 -9.90
CA VAL A 387 18.92 1.53 -10.19
C VAL A 387 19.17 1.32 -11.69
N LEU A 388 18.33 0.52 -12.34
CA LEU A 388 18.46 0.26 -13.77
C LEU A 388 18.09 1.47 -14.64
N ASP A 389 17.15 2.31 -14.22
CA ASP A 389 16.76 3.54 -14.93
C ASP A 389 17.98 4.46 -15.12
N GLU A 390 18.85 4.53 -14.11
CA GLU A 390 20.11 5.26 -14.21
C GLU A 390 21.17 4.47 -14.98
N LEU A 391 21.36 3.18 -14.65
CA LEU A 391 22.41 2.35 -15.25
C LEU A 391 22.25 2.19 -16.76
N VAL A 392 21.03 1.95 -17.24
CA VAL A 392 20.74 1.64 -18.64
C VAL A 392 21.13 2.80 -19.55
N THR A 393 21.00 4.03 -19.08
CA THR A 393 21.46 5.23 -19.80
C THR A 393 22.94 5.10 -20.19
N TYR A 394 23.79 4.69 -19.24
CA TYR A 394 25.22 4.53 -19.49
C TYR A 394 25.56 3.25 -20.25
N VAL A 395 24.87 2.13 -19.94
CA VAL A 395 25.08 0.85 -20.64
C VAL A 395 24.80 0.99 -22.14
N VAL A 396 23.66 1.60 -22.50
CA VAL A 396 23.29 1.80 -23.91
C VAL A 396 24.29 2.72 -24.61
N SER A 397 24.72 3.79 -23.95
CA SER A 397 25.74 4.69 -24.50
C SER A 397 27.07 3.97 -24.73
N VAL A 398 27.57 3.20 -23.76
CA VAL A 398 28.84 2.45 -23.90
C VAL A 398 28.74 1.39 -24.99
N GLU A 399 27.66 0.59 -25.02
CA GLU A 399 27.45 -0.44 -26.06
C GLU A 399 27.33 0.18 -27.46
N LEU A 400 26.66 1.33 -27.57
CA LEU A 400 26.54 2.07 -28.82
C LEU A 400 27.90 2.59 -29.29
N GLN A 401 28.65 3.28 -28.42
CA GLN A 401 29.97 3.81 -28.78
C GLN A 401 30.95 2.67 -29.11
N ASP A 402 30.95 1.56 -28.37
CA ASP A 402 31.72 0.36 -28.71
C ASP A 402 31.42 -0.14 -30.11
N SER A 403 30.14 -0.19 -30.46
CA SER A 403 29.69 -0.62 -31.79
C SER A 403 30.11 0.36 -32.88
N LEU A 404 29.95 1.67 -32.66
CA LEU A 404 30.32 2.71 -33.61
C LEU A 404 31.84 2.76 -33.85
N GLN A 405 32.64 2.69 -32.79
CA GLN A 405 34.09 2.62 -32.89
C GLN A 405 34.54 1.32 -33.60
N HIS A 406 33.90 0.18 -33.31
CA HIS A 406 34.18 -1.05 -34.05
C HIS A 406 33.88 -0.88 -35.55
N LEU A 407 32.74 -0.29 -35.91
CA LEU A 407 32.40 -0.01 -37.31
C LEU A 407 33.43 0.91 -37.97
N ALA A 408 33.96 1.91 -37.26
CA ALA A 408 35.00 2.78 -37.77
C ALA A 408 36.28 2.02 -38.18
N THR A 409 36.58 0.88 -37.52
CA THR A 409 37.73 0.02 -37.87
C THR A 409 37.53 -0.84 -39.12
N LEU A 410 36.30 -1.02 -39.59
CA LEU A 410 35.98 -1.85 -40.75
C LEU A 410 36.23 -1.11 -42.07
N SER A 411 36.30 -1.83 -43.18
CA SER A 411 36.33 -1.21 -44.51
C SER A 411 34.98 -0.57 -44.86
N GLU A 412 34.98 0.40 -45.78
CA GLU A 412 33.75 1.08 -46.23
C GLU A 412 32.70 0.09 -46.77
N ALA A 413 33.14 -0.92 -47.52
CA ALA A 413 32.25 -1.96 -48.06
C ALA A 413 31.59 -2.81 -46.96
N GLU A 414 32.34 -3.15 -45.91
CA GLU A 414 31.82 -3.90 -44.76
C GLU A 414 30.84 -3.07 -43.92
N ARG A 415 31.15 -1.78 -43.71
CA ARG A 415 30.24 -0.84 -43.03
C ARG A 415 28.91 -0.74 -43.76
N LEU A 416 28.95 -0.53 -45.08
CA LEU A 416 27.75 -0.44 -45.91
C LEU A 416 26.89 -1.71 -45.82
N GLN A 417 27.50 -2.90 -45.85
CA GLN A 417 26.76 -4.16 -45.69
C GLN A 417 26.06 -4.27 -44.33
N ILE A 418 26.70 -3.83 -43.25
CA ILE A 418 26.07 -3.83 -41.91
C ILE A 418 24.92 -2.83 -41.86
N VAL A 419 25.11 -1.62 -42.40
CA VAL A 419 24.08 -0.58 -42.46
C VAL A 419 22.88 -1.03 -43.30
N GLU A 420 23.11 -1.66 -44.46
CA GLU A 420 22.04 -2.21 -45.30
C GLU A 420 21.23 -3.27 -44.56
N LYS A 421 21.89 -4.14 -43.79
CA LYS A 421 21.22 -5.15 -42.96
C LYS A 421 20.37 -4.52 -41.86
N ILE A 422 20.88 -3.48 -41.18
CA ILE A 422 20.12 -2.73 -40.16
C ILE A 422 18.87 -2.10 -40.80
N ILE A 423 19.01 -1.50 -41.99
CA ILE A 423 17.89 -0.92 -42.73
C ILE A 423 16.86 -1.98 -43.12
N GLU A 424 17.30 -3.18 -43.52
CA GLU A 424 16.40 -4.32 -43.80
C GLU A 424 15.64 -4.74 -42.54
N ASP A 425 16.31 -4.83 -41.39
CA ASP A 425 15.69 -5.17 -40.11
C ASP A 425 14.69 -4.09 -39.65
N VAL A 426 15.00 -2.79 -39.82
CA VAL A 426 14.08 -1.66 -39.56
C VAL A 426 12.84 -1.76 -40.44
N LYS A 427 13.00 -1.99 -41.75
CA LYS A 427 11.88 -2.16 -42.70
C LYS A 427 11.01 -3.35 -42.32
N LYS A 428 11.63 -4.46 -41.92
CA LYS A 428 10.93 -5.68 -41.50
C LYS A 428 10.13 -5.45 -40.21
N LYS A 429 10.71 -4.76 -39.23
CA LYS A 429 10.05 -4.43 -37.95
C LYS A 429 8.84 -3.52 -38.16
N GLU A 430 8.98 -2.46 -38.96
CA GLU A 430 7.85 -1.58 -39.30
C GLU A 430 6.73 -2.33 -40.04
N GLU A 431 7.07 -3.26 -40.94
CA GLU A 431 6.10 -4.10 -41.65
C GLU A 431 5.34 -5.02 -40.70
N GLU A 432 6.03 -5.62 -39.72
CA GLU A 432 5.43 -6.46 -38.68
C GLU A 432 4.49 -5.64 -37.78
N GLU A 433 4.93 -4.47 -37.32
CA GLU A 433 4.12 -3.52 -36.54
C GLU A 433 2.90 -3.02 -37.33
N ARG A 434 3.05 -2.75 -38.63
CA ARG A 434 1.92 -2.37 -39.50
C ARG A 434 0.90 -3.51 -39.60
N LYS A 435 1.36 -4.74 -39.81
CA LYS A 435 0.47 -5.93 -39.83
C LYS A 435 -0.19 -6.16 -38.48
N GLU A 436 0.50 -5.92 -37.37
CA GLU A 436 -0.06 -5.98 -36.02
C GLU A 436 -1.18 -4.96 -35.83
N ALA A 437 -0.93 -3.70 -36.20
CA ALA A 437 -1.90 -2.62 -36.13
C ALA A 437 -3.12 -2.89 -37.02
N GLU A 438 -2.92 -3.39 -38.25
CA GLU A 438 -4.00 -3.80 -39.14
C GLU A 438 -4.82 -4.95 -38.53
N ARG A 439 -4.18 -5.95 -37.90
CA ARG A 439 -4.87 -7.03 -37.18
C ARG A 439 -5.68 -6.48 -36.01
N GLN A 440 -5.12 -5.57 -35.21
CA GLN A 440 -5.81 -4.95 -34.07
C GLN A 440 -7.00 -4.10 -34.53
N GLU A 441 -6.85 -3.30 -35.60
CA GLU A 441 -7.95 -2.53 -36.19
C GLU A 441 -9.06 -3.45 -36.71
N LEU A 442 -8.71 -4.60 -37.33
CA LEU A 442 -9.70 -5.59 -37.77
C LEU A 442 -10.44 -6.24 -36.60
N MET A 443 -9.75 -6.50 -35.49
CA MET A 443 -10.36 -7.03 -34.26
C MET A 443 -11.27 -6.00 -33.59
N ASN A 444 -10.83 -4.74 -33.47
CA ASN A 444 -11.65 -3.66 -32.92
C ASN A 444 -12.92 -3.44 -33.78
N LYS A 445 -12.78 -3.41 -35.12
CA LYS A 445 -13.93 -3.34 -36.03
C LYS A 445 -14.88 -4.54 -35.90
N ARG A 446 -14.35 -5.71 -35.57
CA ARG A 446 -15.15 -6.94 -35.36
C ARG A 446 -15.86 -6.93 -34.02
N GLU A 447 -15.27 -6.35 -32.98
CA GLU A 447 -15.92 -6.13 -31.68
C GLU A 447 -16.99 -5.04 -31.77
N GLU A 448 -16.74 -3.94 -32.48
CA GLU A 448 -17.74 -2.91 -32.79
C GLU A 448 -18.93 -3.50 -33.58
N ALA A 449 -18.66 -4.37 -34.56
CA ALA A 449 -19.70 -5.06 -35.32
C ALA A 449 -20.46 -6.17 -34.54
N MET A 450 -19.91 -6.67 -33.43
CA MET A 450 -20.59 -7.62 -32.53
C MET A 450 -21.36 -6.91 -31.40
N GLY A 451 -21.06 -5.64 -31.12
CA GLY A 451 -21.84 -4.79 -30.20
C GLY A 451 -23.19 -4.32 -30.77
N GLU A 452 -23.38 -4.40 -32.09
CA GLU A 452 -24.64 -4.09 -32.78
C GLU A 452 -25.37 -5.37 -33.24
N GLN A 453 -25.94 -6.12 -32.30
CA GLN A 453 -27.09 -6.98 -32.59
C GLN A 453 -28.23 -6.67 -31.61
N PRO A 454 -29.43 -6.33 -32.10
CA PRO A 454 -30.49 -5.76 -31.30
C PRO A 454 -31.28 -6.86 -30.58
N PHE A 455 -31.00 -7.08 -29.30
CA PHE A 455 -31.97 -7.73 -28.42
C PHE A 455 -32.91 -6.66 -27.85
N GLY A 456 -34.13 -6.67 -28.38
CA GLY A 456 -35.17 -5.71 -28.05
C GLY A 456 -35.56 -5.74 -26.57
N ASN A 457 -35.57 -4.56 -25.97
CA ASN A 457 -36.59 -4.20 -25.01
C ASN A 457 -36.99 -2.75 -25.28
N LYS A 458 -38.21 -2.56 -25.80
CA LYS A 458 -38.83 -1.24 -25.96
C LYS A 458 -39.13 -0.69 -24.58
N ASN A 459 -38.23 0.14 -24.04
CA ASN A 459 -38.61 1.21 -23.13
C ASN A 459 -37.99 2.49 -23.64
N GLN A 460 -38.81 3.54 -23.68
CA GLN A 460 -38.51 4.86 -24.21
C GLN A 460 -37.13 5.37 -23.76
N PRO A 461 -36.36 6.02 -24.64
CA PRO A 461 -35.19 6.76 -24.20
C PRO A 461 -35.68 7.97 -23.41
N ASN A 462 -35.64 7.85 -22.08
CA ASN A 462 -35.54 9.01 -21.21
C ASN A 462 -34.16 9.61 -21.48
N THR A 463 -34.10 10.65 -22.31
CA THR A 463 -32.97 11.56 -22.35
C THR A 463 -32.81 12.15 -20.95
N PRO A 464 -31.70 11.92 -20.22
CA PRO A 464 -31.41 12.72 -19.06
C PRO A 464 -31.11 14.11 -19.57
N THR A 465 -32.03 15.05 -19.33
CA THR A 465 -31.76 16.47 -19.42
C THR A 465 -30.61 16.79 -18.48
N ILE A 466 -29.45 17.11 -19.04
CA ILE A 466 -28.31 17.63 -18.30
C ILE A 466 -28.74 18.96 -17.69
N SER A 467 -28.81 19.01 -16.36
CA SER A 467 -28.79 20.26 -15.62
C SER A 467 -27.43 20.90 -15.84
N THR A 468 -27.39 21.92 -16.71
CA THR A 468 -26.24 22.82 -16.93
C THR A 468 -26.04 23.77 -15.75
N GLY A 469 -26.05 23.25 -14.53
CA GLY A 469 -25.94 24.02 -13.29
C GLY A 469 -24.64 23.82 -12.52
N ASP A 470 -23.89 22.74 -12.78
CA ASP A 470 -22.71 22.43 -12.00
C ASP A 470 -21.44 22.97 -12.69
N LYS A 471 -20.87 24.04 -12.12
CA LYS A 471 -19.61 24.67 -12.57
C LYS A 471 -18.36 23.89 -12.09
N SER A 472 -18.53 22.64 -11.68
CA SER A 472 -17.44 21.78 -11.25
C SER A 472 -16.55 21.44 -12.45
N TRP A 473 -15.24 21.60 -12.25
CA TRP A 473 -14.19 21.37 -13.26
C TRP A 473 -14.38 19.99 -13.93
N TYR A 474 -14.14 19.92 -15.23
CA TYR A 474 -14.50 18.79 -16.12
C TYR A 474 -14.22 17.39 -15.55
N PHE A 475 -13.12 17.23 -14.80
CA PHE A 475 -12.68 15.94 -14.26
C PHE A 475 -13.42 15.47 -12.99
N TYR A 476 -14.21 16.33 -12.34
CA TYR A 476 -15.03 15.94 -11.19
C TYR A 476 -16.40 15.38 -11.58
N ASN A 477 -16.81 15.57 -12.84
CA ASN A 477 -18.03 14.98 -13.36
C ASN A 477 -17.72 13.62 -14.02
N GLN A 478 -17.94 12.54 -13.27
CA GLN A 478 -17.64 11.17 -13.70
C GLN A 478 -18.31 10.80 -15.04
N GLN A 479 -19.48 11.36 -15.35
CA GLN A 479 -20.17 11.14 -16.63
C GLN A 479 -19.47 11.87 -17.78
N LEU A 480 -19.06 13.13 -17.61
CA LEU A 480 -18.28 13.88 -18.60
C LEU A 480 -16.89 13.26 -18.81
N VAL A 481 -16.25 12.76 -17.76
CA VAL A 481 -14.98 12.02 -17.86
C VAL A 481 -15.16 10.73 -18.66
N THR A 482 -16.24 9.99 -18.42
CA THR A 482 -16.52 8.74 -19.15
C THR A 482 -16.83 9.02 -20.62
N GLN A 483 -17.61 10.07 -20.90
CA GLN A 483 -17.89 10.52 -22.26
C GLN A 483 -16.62 11.04 -22.95
N GLY A 484 -15.79 11.79 -22.23
CA GLY A 484 -14.47 12.26 -22.66
C GLY A 484 -13.52 11.14 -23.01
N LYS A 485 -13.45 10.08 -22.19
CA LYS A 485 -12.67 8.87 -22.48
C LYS A 485 -13.16 8.18 -23.75
N ASN A 486 -14.47 8.04 -23.92
CA ASN A 486 -15.05 7.45 -25.13
C ASN A 486 -14.80 8.32 -26.37
N ASP A 487 -14.91 9.65 -26.26
CA ASP A 487 -14.64 10.58 -27.35
C ASP A 487 -13.15 10.65 -27.70
N PHE A 488 -12.28 10.61 -26.70
CA PHE A 488 -10.84 10.53 -26.87
C PHE A 488 -10.47 9.22 -27.58
N GLN A 489 -11.01 8.09 -27.15
CA GLN A 489 -10.77 6.80 -27.78
C GLN A 489 -11.37 6.73 -29.19
N ARG A 490 -12.50 7.40 -29.45
CA ARG A 490 -13.08 7.51 -30.80
C ARG A 490 -12.24 8.38 -31.73
N LYS A 491 -11.68 9.49 -31.24
CA LYS A 491 -10.85 10.40 -32.03
C LYS A 491 -9.41 9.91 -32.21
N TRP A 492 -8.85 9.28 -31.18
CA TRP A 492 -7.43 8.97 -31.10
C TRP A 492 -7.13 7.48 -30.87
N GLY A 493 -8.12 6.61 -30.68
CA GLY A 493 -7.88 5.20 -30.35
C GLY A 493 -7.33 4.99 -28.94
N ARG A 494 -6.89 3.76 -28.62
CA ARG A 494 -6.18 3.46 -27.36
C ARG A 494 -4.75 3.96 -27.49
N ARG A 495 -4.42 5.08 -26.83
CA ARG A 495 -3.06 5.64 -26.78
C ARG A 495 -2.35 5.19 -25.50
N LYS A 496 -1.05 4.90 -25.60
CA LYS A 496 -0.19 4.62 -24.45
C LYS A 496 0.02 5.93 -23.67
N LEU A 497 0.19 5.84 -22.35
CA LEU A 497 0.49 7.02 -21.52
C LEU A 497 1.98 7.32 -21.66
N GLU A 498 2.31 8.30 -22.50
CA GLU A 498 3.67 8.71 -22.85
C GLU A 498 3.62 10.16 -23.37
N ASP A 499 4.71 10.92 -23.25
CA ASP A 499 4.79 12.28 -23.78
C ASP A 499 4.57 12.31 -25.29
N ASP A 500 4.07 13.40 -25.87
CA ASP A 500 3.68 13.45 -27.30
C ASP A 500 2.68 12.36 -27.75
N TRP A 501 1.82 11.85 -26.85
CA TRP A 501 0.81 10.82 -27.12
C TRP A 501 -0.09 11.09 -28.35
N ARG A 502 -0.20 12.35 -28.79
CA ARG A 502 -0.95 12.75 -29.99
C ARG A 502 -0.30 12.28 -31.30
N ARG A 503 1.00 12.00 -31.30
CA ARG A 503 1.77 11.56 -32.47
C ARG A 503 1.86 10.02 -32.48
N ARG A 504 1.39 9.39 -33.56
CA ARG A 504 1.45 7.92 -33.74
C ARG A 504 2.84 7.42 -34.15
N ASN A 505 3.69 8.30 -34.67
CA ASN A 505 5.07 8.04 -35.05
C ASN A 505 5.95 9.11 -34.40
N LYS A 506 6.93 8.70 -33.60
CA LYS A 506 7.81 9.59 -32.82
C LYS A 506 9.25 9.65 -33.31
N THR A 507 9.54 9.11 -34.50
CA THR A 507 10.87 9.16 -35.09
C THR A 507 11.15 10.52 -35.73
N VAL A 508 11.22 11.58 -34.94
CA VAL A 508 11.91 12.84 -35.25
C VAL A 508 12.34 13.52 -33.94
N ILE A 509 13.65 13.50 -33.67
CA ILE A 509 14.45 14.32 -32.74
C ILE A 509 14.37 13.92 -31.24
N ALA A 510 15.30 13.06 -30.85
CA ALA A 510 15.98 13.15 -29.55
C ALA A 510 17.32 13.84 -29.83
N ASN A 511 17.43 15.12 -29.47
CA ASN A 511 18.65 15.86 -29.13
C ASN A 511 18.29 17.35 -29.14
N GLU A 512 17.73 17.81 -28.03
CA GLU A 512 17.89 19.18 -27.53
C GLU A 512 17.94 19.07 -26.00
N GLU A 513 18.85 19.84 -25.41
CA GLU A 513 19.36 19.74 -24.05
C GLU A 513 18.28 19.60 -22.97
N PHE A 514 18.45 18.60 -22.11
CA PHE A 514 17.71 18.46 -20.86
C PHE A 514 18.22 19.53 -19.87
N ALA A 515 17.80 20.79 -20.07
CA ALA A 515 17.92 21.82 -19.07
C ALA A 515 16.87 21.57 -17.97
N ALA A 516 17.34 21.54 -16.72
CA ALA A 516 16.51 21.39 -15.53
C ALA A 516 15.37 22.42 -15.53
N ILE A 517 14.13 21.94 -15.51
CA ILE A 517 12.95 22.78 -15.27
C ILE A 517 12.85 22.98 -13.76
N ASP A 518 13.29 24.17 -13.33
CA ASP A 518 13.01 24.74 -12.03
C ASP A 518 11.56 25.25 -12.02
N TYR A 519 10.74 24.75 -11.09
CA TYR A 519 9.34 25.12 -10.95
C TYR A 519 9.21 26.26 -9.95
N GLU A 520 9.51 27.49 -10.35
CA GLU A 520 9.07 28.70 -9.65
C GLU A 520 9.29 29.95 -10.54
N ALA A 521 8.29 30.32 -11.36
CA ALA A 521 8.04 31.69 -11.80
C ALA A 521 6.72 31.82 -12.59
N ASP A 522 6.10 32.97 -12.39
CA ASP A 522 4.71 33.35 -12.64
C ASP A 522 4.21 33.32 -14.10
N GLU A 523 2.90 33.10 -14.25
CA GLU A 523 2.16 33.23 -15.51
C GLU A 523 2.09 34.68 -15.97
N GLN A 524 2.95 35.11 -16.90
CA GLN A 524 2.68 36.17 -17.89
C GLN A 524 3.87 36.36 -18.85
N GLN A 525 3.86 35.66 -19.99
CA GLN A 525 4.40 36.11 -21.30
C GLN A 525 4.45 34.94 -22.30
N THR A 526 3.30 34.57 -22.86
CA THR A 526 3.24 33.79 -24.11
C THR A 526 2.95 34.73 -25.26
N ASP A 527 3.94 35.52 -25.70
CA ASP A 527 3.92 36.12 -27.04
C ASP A 527 5.29 36.64 -27.52
N SER A 528 6.37 35.86 -27.39
CA SER A 528 7.71 36.29 -27.85
C SER A 528 8.66 35.19 -28.34
N ILE A 529 8.14 34.10 -28.92
CA ILE A 529 8.97 33.06 -29.61
C ILE A 529 8.60 32.97 -31.11
N ALA A 530 7.99 34.01 -31.69
CA ALA A 530 7.70 34.09 -33.13
C ALA A 530 8.54 35.17 -33.87
N ALA A 531 9.52 35.79 -33.19
CA ALA A 531 10.25 36.95 -33.71
C ALA A 531 11.78 36.79 -33.77
N LEU A 532 12.32 35.57 -33.65
CA LEU A 532 13.75 35.28 -33.84
C LEU A 532 14.06 34.48 -35.12
N GLU A 533 13.06 34.16 -35.95
CA GLU A 533 13.25 33.48 -37.25
C GLU A 533 13.54 34.42 -38.43
N ALA A 534 13.83 35.71 -38.17
CA ALA A 534 14.14 36.67 -39.22
C ALA A 534 15.44 37.43 -38.91
N GLY A 535 16.57 36.74 -38.99
CA GLY A 535 17.88 37.40 -39.01
C GLY A 535 19.04 36.58 -38.48
N ASN A 536 19.42 35.50 -39.17
CA ASN A 536 20.83 35.12 -39.24
C ASN A 536 21.09 34.30 -40.51
N ASP A 537 21.29 35.01 -41.62
CA ASP A 537 21.91 34.45 -42.83
C ASP A 537 23.39 34.13 -42.52
N SER A 538 23.86 32.99 -43.03
CA SER A 538 25.25 32.50 -43.09
C SER A 538 25.83 31.69 -41.91
N ILE A 539 25.37 30.45 -41.77
CA ILE A 539 26.21 29.28 -41.40
C ILE A 539 25.84 28.15 -42.39
N PRO A 540 26.79 27.48 -43.06
CA PRO A 540 26.43 26.43 -44.02
C PRO A 540 25.88 25.22 -43.26
N THR A 541 24.59 24.97 -43.41
CA THR A 541 23.93 23.74 -42.96
C THR A 541 24.32 22.61 -43.89
N ASP A 542 25.26 21.77 -43.46
CA ASP A 542 25.36 20.42 -43.99
C ASP A 542 24.04 19.69 -43.67
N THR A 543 23.48 19.07 -44.70
CA THR A 543 22.17 18.44 -44.69
C THR A 543 22.16 17.22 -43.76
N VAL A 544 21.66 17.36 -42.53
CA VAL A 544 21.44 16.21 -41.64
C VAL A 544 20.38 15.30 -42.26
N VAL A 545 20.78 14.12 -42.71
CA VAL A 545 19.85 13.10 -43.21
C VAL A 545 19.14 12.49 -42.01
N THR A 546 17.82 12.65 -41.90
CA THR A 546 17.01 12.16 -40.76
C THR A 546 16.25 10.86 -41.04
N ASP A 547 16.30 10.34 -42.27
CA ASP A 547 15.60 9.11 -42.66
C ASP A 547 16.42 7.86 -42.29
N ASN A 548 15.96 7.11 -41.28
CA ASN A 548 16.60 5.88 -40.81
C ASN A 548 16.55 4.70 -41.82
N LYS A 549 15.99 4.90 -43.02
CA LYS A 549 16.04 3.97 -44.15
C LYS A 549 17.09 4.36 -45.20
N ASN A 550 17.71 5.52 -45.03
CA ASN A 550 18.82 5.99 -45.85
C ASN A 550 20.15 5.55 -45.20
N PRO A 551 21.07 4.87 -45.93
CA PRO A 551 22.38 4.51 -45.39
C PRO A 551 23.16 5.68 -44.79
N GLU A 552 23.03 6.88 -45.37
CA GLU A 552 23.73 8.09 -44.90
C GLU A 552 23.36 8.46 -43.46
N PHE A 553 22.14 8.13 -43.01
CA PHE A 553 21.69 8.36 -41.63
C PHE A 553 22.59 7.68 -40.59
N TYR A 554 23.07 6.47 -40.90
CA TYR A 554 23.94 5.69 -40.02
C TYR A 554 25.40 6.01 -40.24
N LEU A 555 25.83 6.25 -41.49
CA LEU A 555 27.23 6.51 -41.82
C LEU A 555 27.75 7.80 -41.16
N GLN A 556 26.92 8.85 -41.10
CA GLN A 556 27.28 10.12 -40.43
C GLN A 556 27.51 9.99 -38.91
N GLN A 557 27.04 8.90 -38.28
CA GLN A 557 27.18 8.66 -36.84
C GLN A 557 28.46 7.87 -36.50
N ILE A 558 29.19 7.36 -37.50
CA ILE A 558 30.39 6.55 -37.29
C ILE A 558 31.59 7.50 -37.10
N PRO A 559 32.35 7.40 -36.00
CA PRO A 559 33.47 8.30 -35.73
C PRO A 559 34.65 7.96 -36.65
N LEU A 560 34.72 8.60 -37.82
CA LEU A 560 35.79 8.37 -38.82
C LEU A 560 36.91 9.43 -38.76
N THR A 561 36.68 10.57 -38.11
CA THR A 561 37.69 11.60 -37.88
C THR A 561 38.30 11.50 -36.49
N GLU A 562 39.47 12.11 -36.29
CA GLU A 562 40.13 12.11 -34.98
C GLU A 562 39.30 12.85 -33.93
N GLU A 563 38.66 13.95 -34.33
CA GLU A 563 37.77 14.73 -33.45
C GLU A 563 36.52 13.93 -33.05
N ALA A 564 35.86 13.27 -34.00
CA ALA A 564 34.67 12.45 -33.72
C ALA A 564 35.03 11.20 -32.88
N MET A 565 36.23 10.64 -33.08
CA MET A 565 36.75 9.55 -32.25
C MET A 565 37.00 10.02 -30.82
N GLN A 566 37.53 11.23 -30.63
CA GLN A 566 37.72 11.80 -29.29
C GLN A 566 36.38 12.03 -28.59
N GLU A 567 35.37 12.58 -29.27
CA GLU A 567 34.02 12.74 -28.70
C GLU A 567 33.41 11.39 -28.30
N SER A 568 33.56 10.37 -29.15
CA SER A 568 33.14 9.00 -28.84
C SER A 568 33.87 8.45 -27.60
N ASN A 569 35.18 8.69 -27.48
CA ASN A 569 35.99 8.29 -26.33
C ASN A 569 35.57 9.00 -25.03
N ASP A 570 35.23 10.28 -25.10
CA ASP A 570 34.77 11.05 -23.95
C ASP A 570 33.46 10.45 -23.41
N ILE A 571 32.47 10.21 -24.30
CA ILE A 571 31.20 9.54 -23.95
C ILE A 571 31.44 8.15 -23.35
N LEU A 572 32.36 7.38 -23.93
CA LEU A 572 32.66 6.02 -23.48
C LEU A 572 33.33 6.02 -22.10
N SER A 573 34.31 6.91 -21.88
CA SER A 573 35.03 7.03 -20.61
C SER A 573 34.12 7.51 -19.48
N ASP A 574 33.27 8.51 -19.72
CA ASP A 574 32.23 8.98 -18.80
C ASP A 574 31.22 7.87 -18.49
N GLY A 575 30.77 7.14 -19.51
CA GLY A 575 29.84 6.01 -19.36
C GLY A 575 30.42 4.92 -18.48
N LEU A 576 31.66 4.50 -18.73
CA LEU A 576 32.35 3.48 -17.92
C LEU A 576 32.56 3.93 -16.47
N PHE A 577 32.92 5.19 -16.23
CA PHE A 577 33.09 5.72 -14.88
C PHE A 577 31.78 5.62 -14.09
N ASN A 578 30.68 6.15 -14.65
CA ASN A 578 29.38 6.13 -14.01
C ASN A 578 28.84 4.71 -13.81
N MET A 579 29.02 3.82 -14.80
CA MET A 579 28.68 2.39 -14.66
C MET A 579 29.44 1.75 -13.49
N GLY A 580 30.76 1.96 -13.39
CA GLY A 580 31.57 1.41 -12.31
C GLY A 580 31.12 1.90 -10.92
N MET A 581 30.75 3.17 -10.82
CA MET A 581 30.21 3.75 -9.59
C MET A 581 28.85 3.15 -9.22
N ILE A 582 27.93 3.02 -10.18
CA ILE A 582 26.61 2.39 -9.97
C ILE A 582 26.77 0.92 -9.56
N TYR A 583 27.66 0.18 -10.22
CA TYR A 583 27.94 -1.22 -9.89
C TYR A 583 28.46 -1.39 -8.46
N LYS A 584 29.34 -0.50 -8.02
CA LYS A 584 29.87 -0.52 -6.65
C LYS A 584 28.83 -0.07 -5.61
N ASP A 585 28.21 1.10 -5.81
CA ASP A 585 27.47 1.79 -4.76
C ASP A 585 25.99 1.39 -4.71
N LYS A 586 25.38 1.02 -5.85
CA LYS A 586 23.95 0.72 -5.94
C LYS A 586 23.66 -0.76 -6.12
N LEU A 587 24.47 -1.46 -6.92
CA LEU A 587 24.33 -2.91 -7.13
C LEU A 587 25.14 -3.76 -6.17
N GLU A 588 26.19 -3.18 -5.57
CA GLU A 588 27.19 -3.91 -4.78
C GLU A 588 27.85 -5.07 -5.55
N ASP A 589 27.84 -5.01 -6.89
CA ASP A 589 28.57 -5.93 -7.76
C ASP A 589 30.01 -5.43 -7.95
N PHE A 590 30.79 -5.63 -6.89
CA PHE A 590 32.19 -5.22 -6.85
C PHE A 590 33.05 -5.87 -7.94
N SER A 591 32.72 -7.10 -8.36
CA SER A 591 33.47 -7.77 -9.43
C SER A 591 33.25 -7.07 -10.76
N LEU A 592 32.00 -6.73 -11.08
CA LEU A 592 31.67 -6.00 -12.30
C LEU A 592 32.24 -4.58 -12.26
N ALA A 593 32.14 -3.89 -11.12
CA ALA A 593 32.76 -2.58 -10.92
C ALA A 593 34.28 -2.59 -11.16
N GLU A 594 35.01 -3.57 -10.61
CA GLU A 594 36.46 -3.72 -10.82
C GLU A 594 36.79 -3.91 -12.31
N GLN A 595 36.03 -4.73 -13.02
CA GLN A 595 36.21 -4.95 -14.46
C GLN A 595 35.95 -3.67 -15.27
N THR A 596 34.87 -2.95 -14.96
CA THR A 596 34.53 -1.68 -15.63
C THR A 596 35.58 -0.61 -15.38
N PHE A 597 36.03 -0.44 -14.14
CA PHE A 597 37.11 0.49 -13.81
C PHE A 597 38.44 0.10 -14.44
N THR A 598 38.75 -1.20 -14.49
CA THR A 598 39.95 -1.70 -15.18
C THR A 598 39.94 -1.35 -16.66
N ARG A 599 38.79 -1.55 -17.32
CA ARG A 599 38.61 -1.13 -18.70
C ARG A 599 38.81 0.38 -18.86
N LEU A 600 38.22 1.19 -18.00
CA LEU A 600 38.35 2.65 -18.03
C LEU A 600 39.80 3.11 -17.97
N TYR A 601 40.56 2.73 -16.94
CA TYR A 601 41.92 3.27 -16.78
C TYR A 601 42.93 2.68 -17.78
N THR A 602 42.63 1.52 -18.38
CA THR A 602 43.49 0.91 -19.41
C THR A 602 43.27 1.50 -20.80
N GLN A 603 42.01 1.81 -21.16
CA GLN A 603 41.67 2.38 -22.45
C GLN A 603 41.78 3.91 -22.46
N PHE A 604 41.48 4.57 -21.34
CA PHE A 604 41.44 6.04 -21.22
C PHE A 604 42.37 6.50 -20.09
N PRO A 605 43.70 6.42 -20.29
CA PRO A 605 44.66 6.76 -19.25
C PRO A 605 44.65 8.24 -18.86
N ASP A 606 44.08 9.13 -19.67
CA ASP A 606 44.04 10.58 -19.45
C ASP A 606 42.68 11.08 -18.91
N PHE A 607 41.77 10.18 -18.54
CA PHE A 607 40.47 10.52 -17.97
C PHE A 607 40.63 11.30 -16.64
N GLY A 608 39.87 12.40 -16.50
CA GLY A 608 40.07 13.39 -15.44
C GLY A 608 39.89 12.85 -14.01
N ASN A 609 39.01 11.87 -13.80
CA ASN A 609 38.64 11.37 -12.47
C ASN A 609 39.28 10.01 -12.13
N LEU A 610 40.43 9.69 -12.75
CA LEU A 610 41.13 8.43 -12.47
C LEU A 610 41.66 8.31 -11.04
N ASP A 611 41.90 9.43 -10.36
CA ASP A 611 42.29 9.45 -8.95
C ASP A 611 41.20 8.80 -8.06
N GLU A 612 39.93 9.12 -8.33
CA GLU A 612 38.77 8.50 -7.70
C GLU A 612 38.63 7.01 -8.05
N VAL A 613 38.90 6.64 -9.31
CA VAL A 613 38.87 5.25 -9.76
C VAL A 613 39.91 4.41 -9.00
N TYR A 614 41.16 4.87 -8.92
CA TYR A 614 42.19 4.16 -8.17
C TYR A 614 41.90 4.08 -6.67
N TYR A 615 41.30 5.12 -6.10
CA TYR A 615 40.86 5.10 -4.71
C TYR A 615 39.80 4.01 -4.47
N ASN A 616 38.78 3.93 -5.32
CA ASN A 616 37.74 2.90 -5.21
C ASN A 616 38.32 1.49 -5.41
N LEU A 617 39.21 1.29 -6.39
CA LEU A 617 39.91 0.01 -6.60
C LEU A 617 40.76 -0.39 -5.39
N TYR A 618 41.45 0.56 -4.76
CA TYR A 618 42.19 0.34 -3.51
C TYR A 618 41.26 -0.12 -2.38
N LEU A 619 40.14 0.57 -2.16
CA LEU A 619 39.17 0.23 -1.11
C LEU A 619 38.57 -1.16 -1.33
N MET A 620 38.16 -1.47 -2.56
CA MET A 620 37.57 -2.76 -2.93
C MET A 620 38.57 -3.91 -2.75
N ASN A 621 39.80 -3.75 -3.24
CA ASN A 621 40.85 -4.77 -3.08
C ASN A 621 41.29 -4.94 -1.62
N SER A 622 41.31 -3.85 -0.84
CA SER A 622 41.56 -3.90 0.60
C SER A 622 40.48 -4.70 1.34
N ARG A 623 39.21 -4.48 0.99
CA ARG A 623 38.07 -5.25 1.53
C ARG A 623 38.21 -6.75 1.24
N TRP A 624 38.68 -7.11 0.05
CA TRP A 624 38.93 -8.50 -0.34
C TRP A 624 40.24 -9.09 0.18
N LYS A 625 41.04 -8.32 0.93
CA LYS A 625 42.36 -8.73 1.44
C LYS A 625 43.36 -9.07 0.34
N ARG A 626 43.19 -8.48 -0.85
CA ARG A 626 44.12 -8.53 -1.98
C ARG A 626 45.18 -7.44 -1.79
N THR A 627 46.08 -7.68 -0.83
CA THR A 627 46.99 -6.65 -0.31
C THR A 627 48.01 -6.15 -1.35
N ALA A 628 48.45 -7.01 -2.27
CA ALA A 628 49.41 -6.63 -3.29
C ALA A 628 48.78 -5.69 -4.33
N GLU A 629 47.56 -6.01 -4.77
CA GLU A 629 46.77 -5.23 -5.71
C GLU A 629 46.35 -3.89 -5.09
N ALA A 630 45.86 -3.93 -3.85
CA ALA A 630 45.52 -2.72 -3.10
C ALA A 630 46.72 -1.78 -2.99
N GLU A 631 47.90 -2.27 -2.58
CA GLU A 631 49.09 -1.42 -2.51
C GLU A 631 49.56 -0.94 -3.89
N GLY A 632 49.38 -1.74 -4.94
CA GLY A 632 49.60 -1.29 -6.32
C GLY A 632 48.77 -0.06 -6.67
N TYR A 633 47.46 -0.10 -6.42
CA TYR A 633 46.56 1.01 -6.69
C TYR A 633 46.84 2.23 -5.80
N LYS A 634 47.14 2.03 -4.51
CA LYS A 634 47.54 3.11 -3.60
C LYS A 634 48.80 3.82 -4.07
N ASN A 635 49.84 3.07 -4.44
CA ASN A 635 51.09 3.67 -4.93
C ASN A 635 50.88 4.42 -6.25
N THR A 636 50.01 3.90 -7.13
CA THR A 636 49.64 4.57 -8.39
C THR A 636 48.91 5.88 -8.10
N LEU A 637 47.96 5.89 -7.17
CA LEU A 637 47.23 7.08 -6.76
C LEU A 637 48.15 8.17 -6.16
N ILE A 638 49.04 7.79 -5.25
CA ILE A 638 49.98 8.74 -4.61
C ILE A 638 51.00 9.30 -5.62
N SER A 639 51.53 8.45 -6.51
CA SER A 639 52.55 8.88 -7.46
C SER A 639 52.00 9.71 -8.62
N ARG A 640 50.81 9.38 -9.11
CA ARG A 640 50.20 10.04 -10.27
C ARG A 640 49.34 11.25 -9.89
N TYR A 641 48.73 11.25 -8.71
CA TYR A 641 47.82 12.30 -8.25
C TYR A 641 48.13 12.77 -6.82
N PRO A 642 49.33 13.29 -6.54
CA PRO A 642 49.78 13.62 -5.19
C PRO A 642 48.91 14.67 -4.48
N ASP A 643 48.31 15.60 -5.25
CA ASP A 643 47.47 16.68 -4.72
C ASP A 643 45.99 16.28 -4.59
N SER A 644 45.60 15.07 -5.02
CA SER A 644 44.23 14.60 -4.90
C SER A 644 43.83 14.43 -3.45
N LYS A 645 42.59 14.83 -3.11
CA LYS A 645 41.99 14.58 -1.79
C LYS A 645 42.07 13.10 -1.40
N TYR A 646 41.99 12.18 -2.36
CA TYR A 646 42.08 10.74 -2.13
C TYR A 646 43.50 10.30 -1.78
N ALA A 647 44.51 10.82 -2.49
CA ALA A 647 45.92 10.54 -2.23
C ALA A 647 46.36 11.06 -0.85
N LEU A 648 45.91 12.27 -0.48
CA LEU A 648 46.15 12.84 0.84
C LEU A 648 45.52 11.98 1.95
N THR A 649 44.30 11.50 1.72
CA THR A 649 43.56 10.67 2.69
C THR A 649 44.25 9.32 2.95
N ILE A 650 44.67 8.59 1.91
CA ILE A 650 45.30 7.27 2.07
C ILE A 650 46.78 7.33 2.51
N SER A 651 47.39 8.51 2.41
CA SER A 651 48.76 8.77 2.87
C SER A 651 48.82 9.13 4.35
N ASP A 652 47.69 9.43 5.00
CA ASP A 652 47.62 9.65 6.44
C ASP A 652 48.10 8.39 7.18
N PRO A 653 49.13 8.49 8.06
CA PRO A 653 49.56 7.38 8.91
C PRO A 653 48.44 6.78 9.77
N ASP A 654 47.44 7.59 10.10
CA ASP A 654 46.25 7.18 10.84
C ASP A 654 45.10 6.71 9.94
N PHE A 655 45.25 6.65 8.61
CA PHE A 655 44.17 6.27 7.69
C PHE A 655 43.48 4.96 8.08
N ALA A 656 44.25 3.90 8.36
CA ALA A 656 43.67 2.61 8.76
C ALA A 656 42.93 2.68 10.11
N ARG A 657 43.41 3.54 11.03
CA ARG A 657 42.78 3.79 12.33
C ARG A 657 41.50 4.63 12.16
N ASN A 658 41.53 5.65 11.31
CA ASN A 658 40.40 6.50 10.97
C ASN A 658 39.34 5.73 10.16
N ALA A 659 39.74 4.80 9.28
CA ALA A 659 38.80 3.93 8.58
C ALA A 659 38.08 2.95 9.53
N LEU A 660 38.75 2.49 10.60
CA LEU A 660 38.19 1.53 11.56
C LEU A 660 37.41 2.19 12.71
N TYR A 661 37.91 3.30 13.25
CA TYR A 661 37.39 3.98 14.43
C TYR A 661 36.91 5.40 14.16
N GLY A 662 37.16 5.95 12.97
CA GLY A 662 36.87 7.35 12.65
C GLY A 662 35.41 7.70 12.81
N LYS A 663 34.47 6.79 12.49
CA LYS A 663 33.05 7.01 12.76
C LYS A 663 32.77 7.20 14.24
N HIS A 664 33.29 6.34 15.11
CA HIS A 664 33.10 6.48 16.56
C HIS A 664 33.81 7.72 17.15
N LEU A 665 34.96 8.08 16.58
CA LEU A 665 35.68 9.29 16.98
C LEU A 665 34.96 10.56 16.51
N GLU A 666 34.39 10.55 15.30
CA GLU A 666 33.53 11.60 14.75
C GLU A 666 32.24 11.72 15.56
N ASP A 667 31.56 10.61 15.88
CA ASP A 667 30.37 10.56 16.74
C ASP A 667 30.68 11.16 18.13
N SER A 668 31.83 10.80 18.71
CA SER A 668 32.26 11.32 20.01
C SER A 668 32.61 12.81 19.94
N LEU A 669 33.29 13.24 18.87
CA LEU A 669 33.60 14.66 18.65
C LEU A 669 32.31 15.46 18.46
N TYR A 670 31.35 14.92 17.70
CA TYR A 670 30.04 15.54 17.48
C TYR A 670 29.24 15.62 18.77
N ALA A 671 29.22 14.56 19.59
CA ALA A 671 28.54 14.58 20.89
C ALA A 671 29.10 15.68 21.80
N VAL A 672 30.42 15.85 21.86
CA VAL A 672 31.07 16.93 22.61
C VAL A 672 30.74 18.31 22.03
N THR A 673 30.75 18.45 20.70
CA THR A 673 30.36 19.70 20.02
C THR A 673 28.90 20.06 20.28
N TYR A 674 27.99 19.09 20.23
CA TYR A 674 26.57 19.30 20.49
C TYR A 674 26.34 19.68 21.95
N GLN A 675 27.02 19.01 22.89
CA GLN A 675 26.98 19.39 24.30
C GLN A 675 27.47 20.83 24.49
N ALA A 676 28.63 21.19 23.93
CA ALA A 676 29.15 22.56 23.98
C ALA A 676 28.16 23.59 23.39
N PHE A 677 27.50 23.24 22.28
CA PHE A 677 26.44 24.07 21.69
C PHE A 677 25.25 24.25 22.64
N THR A 678 24.76 23.19 23.28
CA THR A 678 23.65 23.27 24.25
C THR A 678 24.01 24.08 25.51
N GLU A 679 25.29 24.11 25.88
CA GLU A 679 25.82 24.89 27.00
C GLU A 679 26.18 26.34 26.61
N GLY A 680 26.05 26.70 25.32
CA GLY A 680 26.38 28.03 24.78
C GLY A 680 27.88 28.29 24.60
N ASP A 681 28.74 27.28 24.67
CA ASP A 681 30.19 27.39 24.46
C ASP A 681 30.56 27.32 22.97
N TYR A 682 30.28 28.41 22.25
CA TYR A 682 30.52 28.50 20.80
C TYR A 682 32.01 28.45 20.42
N ARG A 683 32.93 28.76 21.33
CA ARG A 683 34.37 28.66 21.05
C ARG A 683 34.81 27.20 20.87
N THR A 684 34.27 26.32 21.70
CA THR A 684 34.52 24.87 21.60
C THR A 684 33.84 24.30 20.36
N VAL A 685 32.65 24.80 20.00
CA VAL A 685 31.96 24.43 18.75
C VAL A 685 32.84 24.73 17.53
N ASP A 686 33.39 25.94 17.43
CA ASP A 686 34.24 26.36 16.32
C ASP A 686 35.54 25.55 16.24
N ALA A 687 36.21 25.33 17.38
CA ALA A 687 37.45 24.55 17.44
C ALA A 687 37.24 23.08 17.01
N ASN A 688 36.12 22.49 17.41
CA ASN A 688 35.77 21.13 17.01
C ASN A 688 35.36 21.06 15.53
N TYR A 689 34.69 22.09 15.00
CA TYR A 689 34.39 22.18 13.56
C TYR A 689 35.67 22.21 12.72
N GLU A 690 36.66 23.04 13.06
CA GLU A 690 37.96 23.06 12.35
C GLU A 690 38.70 21.72 12.46
N THR A 691 38.61 21.06 13.61
CA THR A 691 39.17 19.71 13.78
C THR A 691 38.47 18.69 12.88
N ALA A 692 37.13 18.75 12.80
CA ALA A 692 36.33 17.87 11.97
C ALA A 692 36.61 18.11 10.48
N LYS A 693 36.78 19.37 10.06
CA LYS A 693 37.09 19.74 8.67
C LYS A 693 38.40 19.15 8.17
N VAL A 694 39.40 18.99 9.04
CA VAL A 694 40.69 18.40 8.68
C VAL A 694 40.65 16.88 8.76
N LYS A 695 40.08 16.30 9.82
CA LYS A 695 40.17 14.86 10.11
C LYS A 695 39.01 14.02 9.55
N TYR A 696 37.85 14.65 9.38
CA TYR A 696 36.59 13.99 9.05
C TYR A 696 35.84 14.72 7.94
N ALA A 697 36.57 15.33 6.98
CA ALA A 697 35.99 16.12 5.87
C ALA A 697 34.87 15.40 5.10
N MET A 698 34.99 14.07 4.97
CA MET A 698 34.02 13.18 4.29
C MET A 698 33.12 12.43 5.28
N GLY A 699 33.10 12.83 6.55
CA GLY A 699 32.35 12.21 7.63
C GLY A 699 30.85 12.51 7.57
N GLN A 700 30.04 11.61 8.14
CA GLN A 700 28.57 11.69 8.08
C GLN A 700 28.02 12.89 8.86
N HIS A 701 28.77 13.40 9.84
CA HIS A 701 28.36 14.51 10.70
C HIS A 701 28.89 15.86 10.21
N MET A 702 29.65 15.93 9.11
CA MET A 702 30.16 17.20 8.60
C MET A 702 29.07 18.27 8.39
N PRO A 703 27.89 17.97 7.79
CA PRO A 703 26.80 18.94 7.68
C PRO A 703 26.28 19.41 9.04
N LYS A 704 26.30 18.54 10.05
CA LYS A 704 25.87 18.86 11.42
C LYS A 704 26.89 19.74 12.13
N PHE A 705 28.19 19.48 11.97
CA PHE A 705 29.24 20.37 12.47
C PHE A 705 29.14 21.76 11.83
N MET A 706 28.96 21.82 10.51
CA MET A 706 28.73 23.09 9.79
C MET A 706 27.51 23.82 10.34
N PHE A 707 26.39 23.12 10.56
CA PHE A 707 25.18 23.74 11.09
C PHE A 707 25.36 24.29 12.51
N LEU A 708 26.00 23.53 13.42
CA LEU A 708 26.26 23.99 14.79
C LEU A 708 27.19 25.21 14.81
N HIS A 709 28.23 25.22 13.97
CA HIS A 709 29.10 26.38 13.77
C HIS A 709 28.31 27.58 13.26
N THR A 710 27.48 27.39 12.22
CA THR A 710 26.61 28.44 11.68
C THR A 710 25.68 29.01 12.74
N MET A 711 25.05 28.18 13.58
CA MET A 711 24.21 28.67 14.68
C MET A 711 24.99 29.51 15.70
N GLY A 712 26.29 29.26 15.89
CA GLY A 712 27.18 30.11 16.71
C GLY A 712 27.42 31.50 16.11
N LEU A 713 27.52 31.61 14.78
CA LEU A 713 27.66 32.90 14.09
C LEU A 713 26.48 33.83 14.37
N LEU A 714 25.26 33.29 14.46
CA LEU A 714 24.05 34.06 14.81
C LEU A 714 24.15 34.73 16.19
N GLN A 715 24.65 34.00 17.19
CA GLN A 715 24.80 34.49 18.56
C GLN A 715 25.93 35.52 18.70
N SER A 716 26.96 35.43 17.87
CA SER A 716 28.01 36.46 17.77
C SER A 716 27.57 37.74 17.02
N GLY A 717 26.35 37.76 16.47
CA GLY A 717 25.79 38.91 15.75
C GLY A 717 26.21 39.02 14.28
N ASP A 718 26.94 38.04 13.74
CA ASP A 718 27.33 38.02 12.32
C ASP A 718 26.20 37.45 11.44
N ARG A 719 25.20 38.29 11.17
CA ARG A 719 24.05 37.93 10.32
C ARG A 719 24.44 37.64 8.88
N LYS A 720 25.53 38.23 8.38
CA LYS A 720 25.95 38.04 6.99
C LYS A 720 26.65 36.70 6.83
N GLY A 721 27.62 36.40 7.71
CA GLY A 721 28.28 35.10 7.77
C GLY A 721 27.32 33.95 8.05
N PHE A 722 26.30 34.18 8.90
CA PHE A 722 25.21 33.22 9.13
C PHE A 722 24.46 32.82 7.85
N MET A 723 24.06 33.81 7.05
CA MET A 723 23.30 33.57 5.82
C MET A 723 24.17 32.90 4.74
N GLU A 724 25.43 33.30 4.61
CA GLU A 724 26.38 32.69 3.66
C GLU A 724 26.66 31.23 4.02
N ALA A 725 26.89 30.92 5.30
CA ALA A 725 27.15 29.57 5.77
C ALA A 725 25.93 28.65 5.66
N LEU A 726 24.70 29.14 5.86
CA LEU A 726 23.48 28.35 5.60
C LEU A 726 23.32 28.00 4.12
N LYS A 727 23.65 28.92 3.20
CA LYS A 727 23.62 28.65 1.76
C LYS A 727 24.67 27.61 1.36
N GLU A 728 25.87 27.71 1.93
CA GLU A 728 26.95 26.75 1.68
C GLU A 728 26.55 25.32 2.09
N ILE A 729 25.82 25.16 3.20
CA ILE A 729 25.29 23.85 3.63
C ILE A 729 24.33 23.27 2.59
N VAL A 730 23.40 24.09 2.07
CA VAL A 730 22.42 23.67 1.06
C VAL A 730 23.11 23.29 -0.25
N GLU A 731 24.12 24.05 -0.67
CA GLU A 731 24.87 23.82 -1.91
C GLU A 731 25.75 22.56 -1.85
N LYS A 732 26.50 22.37 -0.75
CA LYS A 732 27.43 21.23 -0.61
C LYS A 732 26.74 19.92 -0.25
N TYR A 733 25.58 19.97 0.42
CA TYR A 733 24.88 18.79 0.94
C TYR A 733 23.38 18.76 0.59
N PRO A 734 22.96 18.88 -0.68
CA PRO A 734 21.56 19.12 -1.05
C PRO A 734 20.57 18.02 -0.63
N LYS A 735 21.04 16.78 -0.43
CA LYS A 735 20.21 15.63 -0.03
C LYS A 735 20.22 15.31 1.48
N ASN A 736 20.80 16.19 2.31
CA ASN A 736 20.93 15.97 3.75
C ASN A 736 19.78 16.60 4.56
N GLU A 737 19.36 15.97 5.66
CA GLU A 737 18.30 16.46 6.57
C GLU A 737 18.54 17.88 7.07
N ILE A 738 19.81 18.26 7.28
CA ILE A 738 20.20 19.59 7.74
C ILE A 738 20.00 20.65 6.66
N SER A 739 20.07 20.26 5.38
CA SER A 739 19.93 21.18 4.25
C SER A 739 18.48 21.59 4.03
N GLU A 740 17.52 20.72 4.32
CA GLU A 740 16.10 21.09 4.35
C GLU A 740 15.83 22.11 5.46
N ILE A 741 16.39 21.88 6.65
CA ILE A 741 16.30 22.81 7.78
C ILE A 741 16.96 24.15 7.44
N ALA A 742 18.18 24.14 6.87
CA ALA A 742 18.91 25.33 6.46
C ALA A 742 18.16 26.11 5.36
N GLY A 743 17.62 25.42 4.35
CA GLY A 743 16.80 26.01 3.29
C GLY A 743 15.52 26.65 3.83
N ASN A 744 14.83 25.98 4.76
CA ASN A 744 13.65 26.52 5.43
C ASN A 744 13.96 27.76 6.31
N ILE A 745 15.15 27.81 6.93
CA ILE A 745 15.61 28.98 7.70
C ILE A 745 15.93 30.15 6.76
N VAL A 746 16.63 29.90 5.65
CA VAL A 746 16.93 30.92 4.63
C VAL A 746 15.65 31.48 4.03
N LYS A 747 14.71 30.62 3.64
CA LYS A 747 13.39 30.99 3.11
C LYS A 747 12.58 31.80 4.14
N GLY A 748 12.52 31.33 5.39
CA GLY A 748 11.80 32.03 6.45
C GLY A 748 12.38 33.41 6.82
N LEU A 749 13.69 33.61 6.70
CA LEU A 749 14.34 34.90 6.92
C LEU A 749 14.14 35.86 5.74
N GLN A 750 14.04 35.33 4.51
CA GLN A 750 13.68 36.09 3.31
C GLN A 750 12.20 36.52 3.31
N GLU A 751 11.33 35.70 3.91
CA GLU A 751 9.89 35.95 4.11
C GLU A 751 9.55 36.89 5.30
N GLY A 752 10.56 37.45 5.99
CA GLY A 752 10.33 38.49 7.01
C GLY A 752 9.88 38.02 8.41
N ARG A 753 10.11 36.76 8.79
CA ARG A 753 9.85 36.25 10.17
C ARG A 753 10.60 37.07 11.24
N LEU A 754 9.93 37.52 12.30
CA LEU A 754 10.56 38.13 13.48
C LEU A 754 11.02 37.07 14.49
N LEU A 755 12.25 37.23 14.99
CA LEU A 755 12.86 36.38 16.03
C LEU A 755 12.34 36.78 17.42
N ALA A 756 11.95 35.81 18.25
CA ALA A 756 11.80 36.03 19.69
C ALA A 756 13.17 36.29 20.31
N ALA A 757 13.24 37.23 21.25
CA ALA A 757 14.50 37.73 21.84
C ALA A 757 15.22 36.72 22.77
N ASP A 758 14.64 35.54 23.00
CA ASP A 758 15.11 34.55 23.99
C ASP A 758 15.58 33.21 23.38
N GLY A 759 15.60 33.09 22.04
CA GLY A 759 16.25 31.96 21.37
C GLY A 759 15.57 30.60 21.50
N SER A 760 14.28 30.54 21.87
CA SER A 760 13.48 29.30 21.83
C SER A 760 12.37 29.37 20.77
N ALA A 761 11.97 28.21 20.25
CA ALA A 761 11.28 28.01 18.97
C ALA A 761 9.92 28.75 18.77
N PHE A 762 9.57 28.83 17.48
CA PHE A 762 8.32 29.28 16.81
C PHE A 762 7.00 29.18 17.62
N GLY A 763 6.09 30.15 17.41
CA GLY A 763 4.83 30.29 18.15
C GLY A 763 3.87 29.07 18.14
N SER A 764 2.98 29.00 19.14
CA SER A 764 2.05 27.89 19.39
C SER A 764 1.07 27.62 18.23
N ILE A 765 0.99 26.36 17.77
CA ILE A 765 0.09 25.94 16.68
C ILE A 765 -1.40 26.18 16.96
N TRP A 766 -1.77 26.29 18.25
CA TRP A 766 -3.15 26.44 18.71
C TRP A 766 -3.70 27.87 18.57
N LYS A 767 -2.81 28.86 18.38
CA LYS A 767 -3.13 30.29 18.18
C LYS A 767 -3.20 30.71 16.71
N ARG A 768 -3.04 29.76 15.79
CA ARG A 768 -2.98 30.04 14.34
C ARG A 768 -4.38 30.39 13.83
N ARG A 769 -4.61 31.64 13.42
CA ARG A 769 -5.78 32.04 12.62
C ARG A 769 -5.45 31.86 11.13
N LYS A 770 -6.43 31.46 10.32
CA LYS A 770 -6.23 31.22 8.87
C LYS A 770 -6.31 32.50 8.00
N ILE A 771 -6.68 33.64 8.59
CA ILE A 771 -7.02 34.87 7.85
C ILE A 771 -5.78 35.65 7.34
N GLU A 772 -4.60 35.47 7.92
CA GLU A 772 -3.38 36.22 7.52
C GLU A 772 -2.57 35.58 6.37
N GLN A 773 -3.11 34.56 5.70
CA GLN A 773 -2.46 33.88 4.56
C GLN A 773 -2.92 34.35 3.16
N THR A 774 -3.82 35.33 3.07
CA THR A 774 -4.28 35.86 1.78
C THR A 774 -3.86 37.32 1.66
N GLU A 775 -2.82 37.60 0.88
CA GLU A 775 -2.67 38.91 0.22
C GLU A 775 -3.81 39.05 -0.79
N GLY A 776 -4.95 39.53 -0.30
CA GLY A 776 -6.15 39.78 -1.11
C GLY A 776 -7.21 40.42 -0.24
N GLU A 777 -7.85 41.49 -0.75
CA GLU A 777 -8.85 42.27 -0.04
C GLU A 777 -9.89 41.39 0.68
N LEU A 778 -9.99 41.60 2.00
CA LEU A 778 -11.03 41.02 2.85
C LEU A 778 -12.41 41.31 2.24
N PRO A 779 -13.27 40.29 1.97
CA PRO A 779 -14.67 40.58 1.68
C PRO A 779 -15.27 41.28 2.90
N ALA A 780 -16.03 42.35 2.68
CA ALA A 780 -16.57 43.23 3.73
C ALA A 780 -17.39 42.52 4.83
N ASP A 781 -17.79 41.26 4.61
CA ASP A 781 -18.50 40.40 5.57
C ASP A 781 -17.60 39.62 6.55
N SER A 782 -16.27 39.60 6.37
CA SER A 782 -15.37 38.85 7.28
C SER A 782 -15.27 39.46 8.69
N LEU A 783 -15.67 40.72 8.87
CA LEU A 783 -15.77 41.41 10.17
C LEU A 783 -17.03 41.06 10.98
N THR A 784 -17.98 40.28 10.42
CA THR A 784 -19.24 39.92 11.09
C THR A 784 -19.35 38.44 11.49
N LEU A 785 -18.38 37.60 11.10
CA LEU A 785 -18.35 36.18 11.46
C LEU A 785 -18.06 36.02 12.97
N LYS A 786 -18.99 35.40 13.69
CA LYS A 786 -18.86 35.06 15.12
C LYS A 786 -19.38 33.65 15.35
N PHE A 787 -18.84 32.98 16.36
CA PHE A 787 -19.42 31.72 16.83
C PHE A 787 -20.82 31.94 17.40
N SER A 788 -21.68 30.94 17.23
CA SER A 788 -23.06 30.91 17.72
C SER A 788 -23.16 30.07 18.99
N ASP A 789 -23.91 30.53 19.99
CA ASP A 789 -24.18 29.84 21.26
C ASP A 789 -25.48 29.01 21.24
N GLU A 790 -26.08 28.79 20.07
CA GLU A 790 -27.30 27.99 19.91
C GLU A 790 -27.09 26.55 20.40
N ARG A 791 -27.94 26.10 21.32
CA ARG A 791 -27.81 24.79 22.00
C ARG A 791 -28.63 23.70 21.32
N ASN A 792 -29.75 24.03 20.69
CA ASN A 792 -30.66 23.05 20.08
C ASN A 792 -30.40 22.87 18.57
N THR A 793 -29.15 22.58 18.23
CA THR A 793 -28.66 22.32 16.87
C THR A 793 -27.72 21.11 16.91
N PRO A 794 -27.41 20.41 15.81
CA PRO A 794 -26.48 19.29 15.86
C PRO A 794 -25.08 19.68 16.39
N TYR A 795 -24.57 18.88 17.33
CA TYR A 795 -23.24 19.04 17.94
C TYR A 795 -22.30 17.88 17.58
N LEU A 796 -21.02 18.16 17.72
CA LEU A 796 -19.90 17.25 17.54
C LEU A 796 -19.11 17.20 18.86
N PHE A 797 -18.55 16.03 19.16
CA PHE A 797 -17.48 15.91 20.15
C PHE A 797 -16.17 15.61 19.43
N ILE A 798 -15.15 16.43 19.68
CA ILE A 798 -13.85 16.38 18.99
C ILE A 798 -12.72 16.17 20.00
N LEU A 799 -11.82 15.24 19.68
CA LEU A 799 -10.53 15.09 20.33
C LEU A 799 -9.44 15.58 19.37
N ALA A 800 -8.87 16.75 19.65
CA ALA A 800 -7.81 17.36 18.85
C ALA A 800 -6.42 17.12 19.45
N TYR A 801 -5.44 16.83 18.61
CA TYR A 801 -4.04 16.54 18.99
C TYR A 801 -3.06 17.00 17.90
N GLU A 802 -1.79 17.11 18.25
CA GLU A 802 -0.74 17.41 17.25
C GLU A 802 -0.46 16.16 16.42
N GLU A 803 -0.40 16.33 15.10
CA GLU A 803 -0.20 15.21 14.17
C GLU A 803 1.12 14.48 14.47
N GLY A 804 1.07 13.14 14.41
CA GLY A 804 2.21 12.27 14.73
C GLY A 804 2.44 12.00 16.23
N LYS A 805 1.74 12.68 17.16
CA LYS A 805 1.86 12.40 18.61
C LYS A 805 0.96 11.27 19.12
N ILE A 806 -0.10 10.93 18.39
CA ILE A 806 -1.11 9.94 18.78
C ILE A 806 -1.22 8.85 17.71
N ASN A 807 -1.40 7.59 18.14
CA ASN A 807 -1.75 6.50 17.24
C ASN A 807 -3.26 6.49 16.98
N GLU A 808 -3.65 6.95 15.79
CA GLU A 808 -5.05 7.12 15.39
C GLU A 808 -5.85 5.82 15.42
N ASN A 809 -5.25 4.71 14.97
CA ASN A 809 -5.91 3.40 14.97
C ASN A 809 -6.21 2.91 16.39
N MET A 810 -5.29 3.14 17.33
CA MET A 810 -5.51 2.79 18.74
C MET A 810 -6.57 3.69 19.37
N LEU A 811 -6.52 5.00 19.11
CA LEU A 811 -7.53 5.94 19.61
C LEU A 811 -8.94 5.58 19.11
N LEU A 812 -9.07 5.22 17.82
CA LEU A 812 -10.32 4.77 17.24
C LEU A 812 -10.85 3.50 17.91
N TYR A 813 -9.98 2.51 18.15
CA TYR A 813 -10.34 1.28 18.85
C TYR A 813 -10.86 1.55 20.26
N GLU A 814 -10.15 2.36 21.04
CA GLU A 814 -10.51 2.66 22.43
C GLU A 814 -11.84 3.42 22.51
N MET A 815 -12.04 4.39 21.63
CA MET A 815 -13.30 5.14 21.53
C MET A 815 -14.46 4.25 21.07
N ALA A 816 -14.25 3.41 20.05
CA ALA A 816 -15.26 2.46 19.58
C ALA A 816 -15.61 1.44 20.67
N HIS A 817 -14.61 0.85 21.33
CA HIS A 817 -14.81 -0.14 22.40
C HIS A 817 -15.58 0.45 23.58
N TYR A 818 -15.23 1.67 24.00
CA TYR A 818 -15.94 2.39 25.04
C TYR A 818 -17.40 2.65 24.63
N ASN A 819 -17.63 3.13 23.41
CA ASN A 819 -18.97 3.44 22.92
C ASN A 819 -19.86 2.20 22.85
N PHE A 820 -19.35 1.10 22.28
CA PHE A 820 -20.08 -0.17 22.20
C PHE A 820 -20.37 -0.80 23.56
N SER A 821 -19.50 -0.60 24.55
CA SER A 821 -19.65 -1.20 25.87
C SER A 821 -20.66 -0.45 26.74
N ASN A 822 -20.81 0.86 26.52
CA ASN A 822 -21.58 1.74 27.39
C ASN A 822 -22.89 2.24 26.78
N PHE A 823 -23.02 2.32 25.46
CA PHE A 823 -24.23 2.79 24.78
C PHE A 823 -24.85 1.67 23.94
N ILE A 824 -26.02 1.19 24.37
CA ILE A 824 -26.67 -0.01 23.78
C ILE A 824 -27.63 0.35 22.64
N ILE A 825 -28.19 1.56 22.67
CA ILE A 825 -29.30 1.99 21.79
C ILE A 825 -28.84 3.02 20.75
N LYS A 826 -27.83 3.83 21.06
CA LYS A 826 -27.33 4.91 20.21
C LYS A 826 -26.03 4.51 19.51
N ASN A 827 -25.99 4.69 18.19
CA ASN A 827 -24.78 4.53 17.39
C ASN A 827 -24.12 5.89 17.19
N PHE A 828 -22.79 5.91 17.19
CA PHE A 828 -21.99 7.10 16.91
C PHE A 828 -21.13 6.87 15.68
N ASP A 829 -21.07 7.86 14.79
CA ASP A 829 -20.10 7.88 13.70
C ASP A 829 -18.77 8.45 14.20
N LEU A 830 -17.67 7.76 13.87
CA LEU A 830 -16.31 8.12 14.25
C LEU A 830 -15.50 8.37 12.98
N SER A 831 -14.99 9.60 12.80
CA SER A 831 -14.20 9.97 11.62
C SER A 831 -13.00 10.84 11.97
N PHE A 832 -11.86 10.59 11.31
CA PHE A 832 -10.68 11.45 11.41
C PHE A 832 -10.71 12.61 10.43
N VAL A 833 -10.21 13.75 10.86
CA VAL A 833 -9.93 14.92 10.01
C VAL A 833 -8.57 15.48 10.40
N ASN A 834 -7.68 15.64 9.43
CA ASN A 834 -6.36 16.23 9.62
C ASN A 834 -6.29 17.55 8.86
N ASP A 835 -5.80 18.59 9.52
CA ASP A 835 -5.71 19.92 8.94
C ASP A 835 -4.55 20.69 9.58
N ASN A 836 -3.62 21.18 8.76
CA ASN A 836 -2.53 22.08 9.17
C ASN A 836 -1.66 21.59 10.35
N GLY A 837 -1.43 20.28 10.45
CA GLY A 837 -0.63 19.66 11.52
C GLY A 837 -1.40 19.35 12.81
N ILE A 838 -2.74 19.47 12.80
CA ILE A 838 -3.63 19.09 13.88
C ILE A 838 -4.50 17.92 13.41
N GLY A 839 -4.42 16.79 14.13
CA GLY A 839 -5.30 15.65 13.94
C GLY A 839 -6.53 15.73 14.85
N MET A 840 -7.69 15.31 14.32
CA MET A 840 -8.98 15.40 15.03
C MET A 840 -9.77 14.10 14.87
N LEU A 841 -10.13 13.47 15.99
CA LEU A 841 -11.17 12.42 16.00
C LEU A 841 -12.53 13.06 16.30
N GLN A 842 -13.47 12.93 15.37
CA GLN A 842 -14.84 13.43 15.51
C GLN A 842 -15.78 12.30 15.90
N THR A 843 -16.59 12.52 16.93
CA THR A 843 -17.78 11.72 17.26
C THR A 843 -19.02 12.51 16.88
N LYS A 844 -19.88 11.94 16.05
CA LYS A 844 -21.09 12.59 15.50
C LYS A 844 -22.37 11.92 16.01
N GLU A 845 -23.52 12.40 15.53
CA GLU A 845 -24.89 11.97 15.87
C GLU A 845 -25.46 12.54 17.19
N PHE A 846 -24.98 13.69 17.67
CA PHE A 846 -25.59 14.41 18.80
C PHE A 846 -26.62 15.43 18.31
N ALA A 847 -27.84 15.36 18.88
CA ALA A 847 -28.94 16.22 18.47
C ALA A 847 -28.79 17.68 18.96
N ASN A 848 -28.12 17.87 20.10
CA ASN A 848 -27.95 19.16 20.76
C ASN A 848 -26.70 19.18 21.66
N PHE A 849 -26.41 20.35 22.23
CA PHE A 849 -25.27 20.57 23.13
C PHE A 849 -25.28 19.63 24.34
N ASP A 850 -26.44 19.47 24.97
CA ASP A 850 -26.58 18.70 26.22
C ASP A 850 -26.21 17.24 26.02
N GLU A 851 -26.57 16.68 24.86
CA GLU A 851 -26.25 15.30 24.51
C GLU A 851 -24.74 15.07 24.32
N ALA A 852 -24.09 15.97 23.57
CA ALA A 852 -22.64 15.92 23.34
C ALA A 852 -21.85 16.15 24.65
N TYR A 853 -22.34 17.05 25.50
CA TYR A 853 -21.74 17.36 26.78
C TYR A 853 -21.90 16.19 27.78
N GLN A 854 -23.06 15.54 27.81
CA GLN A 854 -23.29 14.35 28.64
C GLN A 854 -22.38 13.20 28.20
N TYR A 855 -22.24 12.97 26.89
CA TYR A 855 -21.33 11.98 26.34
C TYR A 855 -19.88 12.25 26.77
N MET A 856 -19.40 13.49 26.64
CA MET A 856 -18.07 13.89 27.11
C MET A 856 -17.89 13.60 28.61
N LYS A 857 -18.85 13.98 29.46
CA LYS A 857 -18.75 13.73 30.90
C LYS A 857 -18.69 12.24 31.22
N LEU A 858 -19.52 11.41 30.59
CA LEU A 858 -19.49 9.96 30.79
C LEU A 858 -18.11 9.41 30.39
N LEU A 859 -17.62 9.78 29.22
CA LEU A 859 -16.31 9.38 28.71
C LEU A 859 -15.16 9.70 29.67
N TYR A 860 -15.13 10.92 30.22
CA TYR A 860 -14.10 11.34 31.17
C TYR A 860 -14.34 10.90 32.62
N SER A 861 -15.54 10.41 32.95
CA SER A 861 -15.82 9.80 34.25
C SER A 861 -15.22 8.40 34.40
N ASP A 862 -14.98 7.72 33.27
CA ASP A 862 -14.21 6.48 33.22
C ASP A 862 -12.71 6.79 33.39
N LYS A 863 -12.12 6.25 34.48
CA LYS A 863 -10.73 6.55 34.87
C LYS A 863 -9.70 6.04 33.86
N ASP A 864 -10.01 4.96 33.14
CA ASP A 864 -9.09 4.41 32.15
C ASP A 864 -9.17 5.21 30.85
N MET A 865 -10.36 5.62 30.42
CA MET A 865 -10.51 6.52 29.28
C MET A 865 -9.90 7.90 29.55
N ALA A 866 -10.14 8.49 30.72
CA ALA A 866 -9.52 9.77 31.08
C ALA A 866 -7.97 9.74 31.02
N ARG A 867 -7.36 8.59 31.36
CA ARG A 867 -5.92 8.38 31.22
C ARG A 867 -5.49 8.26 29.76
N LYS A 868 -6.23 7.49 28.94
CA LYS A 868 -5.92 7.26 27.52
C LYS A 868 -6.06 8.52 26.68
N LEU A 869 -6.98 9.41 27.04
CA LEU A 869 -7.25 10.67 26.34
C LEU A 869 -6.38 11.84 26.85
N SER A 870 -5.48 11.60 27.81
CA SER A 870 -4.62 12.65 28.37
C SER A 870 -3.69 13.23 27.30
N GLY A 871 -3.59 14.56 27.26
CA GLY A 871 -2.78 15.28 26.26
C GLY A 871 -3.52 15.66 24.97
N MET A 872 -4.78 15.27 24.84
CA MET A 872 -5.68 15.72 23.76
C MET A 872 -6.55 16.89 24.24
N ARG A 873 -6.97 17.76 23.33
CA ARG A 873 -7.98 18.80 23.60
C ARG A 873 -9.37 18.26 23.28
N ALA A 874 -10.21 18.14 24.30
CA ALA A 874 -11.61 17.78 24.16
C ALA A 874 -12.47 19.01 23.88
N ILE A 875 -13.30 18.93 22.84
CA ILE A 875 -14.08 20.07 22.35
C ILE A 875 -15.50 19.61 22.04
N VAL A 876 -16.49 20.29 22.61
CA VAL A 876 -17.92 20.15 22.25
C VAL A 876 -18.28 21.36 21.40
N ILE A 877 -18.62 21.15 20.12
CA ILE A 877 -18.81 22.23 19.15
C ILE A 877 -19.99 21.95 18.22
N SER A 878 -20.78 22.97 17.89
CA SER A 878 -21.86 22.83 16.91
C SER A 878 -21.29 22.61 15.50
N ALA A 879 -22.04 21.93 14.64
CA ALA A 879 -21.61 21.72 13.25
C ALA A 879 -21.27 23.04 12.52
N SER A 880 -22.05 24.10 12.76
CA SER A 880 -21.84 25.43 12.17
C SER A 880 -20.59 26.14 12.72
N ASN A 881 -20.32 26.06 14.03
CA ASN A 881 -19.11 26.63 14.62
C ASN A 881 -17.86 25.89 14.16
N PHE A 882 -17.95 24.58 13.94
CA PHE A 882 -16.83 23.80 13.44
C PHE A 882 -16.40 24.24 12.04
N GLU A 883 -17.34 24.58 11.14
CA GLU A 883 -17.00 25.15 9.83
C GLU A 883 -16.26 26.50 9.94
N LEU A 884 -16.62 27.34 10.92
CA LEU A 884 -15.95 28.62 11.18
C LEU A 884 -14.54 28.41 11.74
N LEU A 885 -14.38 27.44 12.64
CA LEU A 885 -13.08 27.03 13.18
C LEU A 885 -12.16 26.49 12.06
N GLN A 886 -12.70 25.69 11.13
CA GLN A 886 -11.90 25.16 10.02
C GLN A 886 -11.48 26.21 9.00
N LYS A 887 -12.21 27.33 8.87
CA LYS A 887 -11.97 28.32 7.81
C LYS A 887 -11.30 29.62 8.29
N TYR A 888 -11.59 30.06 9.51
CA TYR A 888 -11.31 31.45 9.91
C TYR A 888 -10.62 31.57 11.28
N PHE A 889 -11.08 30.81 12.27
CA PHE A 889 -10.69 30.97 13.67
C PHE A 889 -9.72 29.89 14.15
N SER A 890 -8.99 30.19 15.24
CA SER A 890 -8.10 29.23 15.88
C SER A 890 -8.82 28.40 16.96
N PHE A 891 -8.18 27.33 17.41
CA PHE A 891 -8.67 26.53 18.54
C PHE A 891 -8.69 27.33 19.85
N ASP A 892 -7.73 28.24 20.06
CA ASP A 892 -7.71 29.11 21.23
C ASP A 892 -8.85 30.15 21.18
N ASP A 893 -9.20 30.68 19.99
CA ASP A 893 -10.37 31.57 19.82
C ASP A 893 -11.68 30.88 20.20
N TYR A 894 -11.84 29.61 19.80
CA TYR A 894 -13.03 28.85 20.17
C TYR A 894 -13.05 28.48 21.66
N ALA A 895 -11.89 28.23 22.27
CA ALA A 895 -11.81 27.95 23.70
C ALA A 895 -12.22 29.17 24.54
N GLU A 896 -11.83 30.38 24.12
CA GLU A 896 -12.29 31.63 24.75
C GLU A 896 -13.81 31.78 24.65
N PHE A 897 -14.36 31.61 23.45
CA PHE A 897 -15.82 31.63 23.22
C PHE A 897 -16.55 30.56 24.04
N TYR A 898 -16.04 29.33 24.06
CA TYR A 898 -16.65 28.22 24.79
C TYR A 898 -16.71 28.52 26.30
N ASN A 899 -15.64 29.07 26.86
CA ASN A 899 -15.61 29.47 28.26
C ASN A 899 -16.61 30.60 28.55
N GLU A 900 -16.68 31.63 27.70
CA GLU A 900 -17.59 32.76 27.92
C GLU A 900 -19.08 32.35 27.86
N HIS A 901 -19.45 31.41 26.98
CA HIS A 901 -20.86 31.11 26.69
C HIS A 901 -21.38 29.79 27.29
N PHE A 902 -20.52 28.80 27.57
CA PHE A 902 -20.94 27.47 27.98
C PHE A 902 -20.42 27.01 29.35
N SER A 903 -19.47 27.71 29.97
CA SER A 903 -18.85 27.25 31.23
C SER A 903 -19.67 27.54 32.51
N ASP A 904 -20.62 28.48 32.46
CA ASP A 904 -21.50 28.85 33.58
C ASP A 904 -22.92 28.24 33.49
N ILE A 905 -23.16 27.29 32.58
CA ILE A 905 -24.47 26.65 32.42
C ILE A 905 -24.70 25.69 33.60
N PRO A 906 -25.78 25.86 34.40
CA PRO A 906 -26.14 24.93 35.48
C PRO A 906 -26.33 23.51 34.93
N GLU A 907 -26.01 22.49 35.73
CA GLU A 907 -26.26 21.10 35.34
C GLU A 907 -27.71 20.95 34.83
N PRO A 908 -27.92 20.40 33.61
CA PRO A 908 -29.27 20.27 33.09
C PRO A 908 -30.04 19.30 34.00
N GLU A 909 -31.14 19.78 34.60
CA GLU A 909 -32.21 18.91 35.09
C GLU A 909 -32.89 18.30 33.86
N ILE A 910 -32.33 17.19 33.36
CA ILE A 910 -32.92 16.48 32.23
C ILE A 910 -34.08 15.62 32.75
N GLU A 911 -35.30 16.15 32.67
CA GLU A 911 -36.49 15.29 32.56
C GLU A 911 -36.53 14.70 31.13
N GLY A 912 -35.97 13.49 30.97
CA GLY A 912 -36.42 12.56 29.91
C GLY A 912 -35.61 12.41 28.61
N ILE A 913 -34.35 12.85 28.52
CA ILE A 913 -33.48 12.53 27.36
C ILE A 913 -32.12 12.03 27.86
N MET A 914 -32.06 10.75 28.21
CA MET A 914 -30.79 10.06 28.45
C MET A 914 -30.29 9.43 27.15
N LEU A 915 -28.97 9.34 26.98
CA LEU A 915 -28.28 8.54 25.93
C LEU A 915 -28.75 7.05 25.87
N ASP A 916 -29.54 6.62 26.86
CA ASP A 916 -30.11 5.28 27.04
C ASP A 916 -31.62 5.17 26.70
N GLU A 917 -32.29 6.24 26.25
CA GLU A 917 -33.70 6.22 25.85
C GLU A 917 -33.90 6.54 24.36
N PRO A 918 -34.81 5.83 23.65
CA PRO A 918 -35.09 6.12 22.25
C PRO A 918 -35.82 7.47 22.11
N ILE A 919 -35.49 8.22 21.06
CA ILE A 919 -36.25 9.40 20.63
C ILE A 919 -37.69 8.97 20.36
N LEU A 920 -38.63 9.37 21.22
CA LEU A 920 -40.05 9.34 20.90
C LEU A 920 -40.30 10.45 19.86
N ILE A 921 -40.28 10.07 18.58
CA ILE A 921 -40.95 10.88 17.56
C ILE A 921 -42.44 10.67 17.81
N GLU A 922 -43.07 11.55 18.59
CA GLU A 922 -44.52 11.61 18.61
C GLU A 922 -45.01 12.02 17.22
N GLY A 923 -45.66 11.08 16.54
CA GLY A 923 -46.53 11.36 15.41
C GLY A 923 -46.03 10.89 14.06
N VAL A 924 -45.92 9.57 13.84
CA VAL A 924 -46.30 8.90 12.58
C VAL A 924 -46.73 7.45 12.91
N ASP A 925 -47.90 7.06 12.37
CA ASP A 925 -48.49 5.70 12.27
C ASP A 925 -49.12 5.02 13.50
N GLN A 926 -50.36 5.43 13.79
CA GLN A 926 -51.44 4.47 14.13
C GLN A 926 -52.30 4.24 12.89
N ALA A 927 -51.86 3.37 11.98
CA ALA A 927 -52.72 2.67 11.03
C ALA A 927 -51.87 1.61 10.32
N GLU A 928 -51.79 0.40 10.89
CA GLU A 928 -51.60 -0.89 10.19
C GLU A 928 -51.25 -1.99 11.23
N GLU A 929 -52.20 -2.26 12.13
CA GLU A 929 -52.27 -3.56 12.82
C GLU A 929 -53.62 -4.19 12.49
N GLU A 930 -53.81 -4.60 11.24
CA GLU A 930 -54.86 -5.55 10.85
C GLU A 930 -54.48 -6.21 9.51
N ASP A 931 -53.52 -7.14 9.60
CA ASP A 931 -53.41 -8.40 8.84
C ASP A 931 -51.96 -8.86 8.86
N TYR A 932 -51.67 -9.97 9.56
CA TYR A 932 -50.73 -11.06 9.21
C TYR A 932 -50.52 -12.04 10.37
#